data_AF-A0AAN8YM73-F1
#
_entry.id   AF-A0AAN8YM73-F1
#
_cell.length_a   1.000
_cell.length_b   1.000
_cell.length_c   1.000
_cell.angle_alpha   90.00
_cell.angle_beta   90.00
_cell.angle_gamma   90.00
#
_symmetry.space_group_name_H-M   'P 1'
#
loop_
_entity.id
_entity.type
_entity.pdbx_description
1 polymer ?
#
loop_
_entity_poly.entity_id
_entity_poly.type
_entity_poly.pdbx_seq_one_letter_code
_entity_poly.pdbx_strand_id
1 'polypeptide(L)'
;MASAAIFSSLRRQRSPTLEAFLAPVDLTDVGLLQTLTALSSELISAYSGKRLPFYQRKNCKSLLRKIQVFSVLLECLLENNKNRSRGSSDLPFTAFLCFKELYLLLYRSKILLDYCSHSSKLWLLLQNHSISGHFHDLNQEILTLLDVFPLKELKNLPEDVREQVELLKKQARKSQLFVDKHDEMLRLKLFSFLNEFENGGVPDHAQLYSFFVEKLGICNPRSCRVEIEFLEEQIVNHEGDIEPTSSVLNGFVALMRYCRFLLFGFEEDDMGLRLGKHKKPKRGLISQEIAETFISVPKDFCCPISLDLMRDPVIVATGQTYDRASISRWMEEGHCTCPKTGQLLDHTRLVPNRALRNLIMHWCAARKIPYDPLESGDPCVECFPSASPSRAALEANKATAALLIKQLENGTQIAKTIAAREIRLLAKTGKENRAYIAEAGAIPHLKNLLSSPDAVAQENSVTAMLNLSIFDKNKGRIIDEVGCLALIVGVLRFGHTTEARENAAATLFSLSAVHDYKRQIAKEDGAVEALAGLLREGSPRGKKDAVTALFNLSTHTDNCARMIESGAVTALVGALGSEGVAEEAAGALALIVRQQVGATAVGNEEMAVAGLIAMMRCGTPRGKENAVAALLELCRGGGAAATERVLKAPSLASLLQTLLFTGTKRARRKAASLARVFQRCEHASVHYSGFGVGYAFAGNSAAARDSTFPGDVSVSMSISVPVL
;
A
#
# COMPACT_ATOMS: atom_id res chain seq x y z
N MET A 1 3.51 -25.47 -26.29
CA MET A 1 3.98 -24.82 -25.03
C MET A 1 3.72 -23.31 -24.96
N ALA A 2 3.36 -22.61 -26.05
CA ALA A 2 3.00 -21.18 -26.00
C ALA A 2 1.59 -20.89 -25.42
N SER A 3 0.62 -21.81 -25.52
CA SER A 3 -0.77 -21.62 -25.03
C SER A 3 -0.92 -21.56 -23.49
N ALA A 4 0.03 -22.12 -22.73
CA ALA A 4 0.01 -22.08 -21.27
C ALA A 4 0.39 -20.69 -20.72
N ALA A 5 1.20 -19.92 -21.46
CA ALA A 5 1.57 -18.55 -21.09
C ALA A 5 0.41 -17.56 -21.31
N ILE A 6 -0.41 -17.81 -22.35
CA ILE A 6 -1.60 -17.01 -22.74
C ILE A 6 -2.63 -16.96 -21.61
N PHE A 7 -2.81 -18.07 -20.89
CA PHE A 7 -3.71 -18.10 -19.74
C PHE A 7 -3.12 -17.52 -18.46
N SER A 8 -1.80 -17.34 -18.36
CA SER A 8 -1.23 -16.77 -17.15
C SER A 8 -1.59 -15.28 -17.00
N SER A 9 -1.75 -14.51 -18.09
CA SER A 9 -2.15 -13.10 -18.02
C SER A 9 -3.64 -12.94 -17.70
N LEU A 10 -4.51 -13.77 -18.30
CA LEU A 10 -5.97 -13.75 -18.08
C LEU A 10 -6.41 -14.45 -16.76
N ARG A 11 -5.70 -15.50 -16.30
CA ARG A 11 -5.94 -16.17 -14.99
C ARG A 11 -5.57 -15.31 -13.78
N ARG A 12 -4.69 -14.31 -13.93
CA ARG A 12 -4.15 -13.55 -12.78
C ARG A 12 -5.16 -12.59 -12.12
N GLN A 13 -6.32 -12.35 -12.73
CA GLN A 13 -7.23 -11.27 -12.33
C GLN A 13 -8.55 -11.70 -11.65
N ARG A 14 -8.86 -13.01 -11.57
CA ARG A 14 -9.82 -13.58 -10.60
C ARG A 14 -9.34 -14.95 -10.18
N SER A 15 -9.65 -15.33 -8.93
CA SER A 15 -9.58 -16.72 -8.48
C SER A 15 -10.19 -17.60 -9.58
N PRO A 16 -9.42 -18.50 -10.23
CA PRO A 16 -10.05 -19.57 -10.99
C PRO A 16 -11.13 -20.20 -10.10
N THR A 17 -12.37 -20.31 -10.59
CA THR A 17 -13.29 -21.25 -9.97
C THR A 17 -12.61 -22.62 -10.00
N LEU A 18 -12.81 -23.44 -8.97
CA LEU A 18 -12.12 -24.73 -8.83
C LEU A 18 -12.19 -25.59 -10.12
N GLU A 19 -13.28 -25.46 -10.86
CA GLU A 19 -13.56 -26.07 -12.16
C GLU A 19 -12.51 -25.75 -13.25
N ALA A 20 -11.77 -24.64 -13.15
CA ALA A 20 -10.70 -24.24 -14.08
C ALA A 20 -9.48 -25.16 -14.07
N PHE A 21 -9.24 -25.80 -12.93
CA PHE A 21 -8.12 -26.70 -12.69
C PHE A 21 -8.50 -28.16 -12.90
N LEU A 22 -9.80 -28.44 -12.92
CA LEU A 22 -10.36 -29.76 -13.11
C LEU A 22 -10.92 -29.82 -14.53
N ALA A 23 -10.06 -30.08 -15.52
CA ALA A 23 -10.55 -30.90 -16.63
C ALA A 23 -11.14 -32.16 -15.97
N PRO A 24 -12.38 -32.57 -16.26
CA PRO A 24 -12.95 -33.72 -15.60
C PRO A 24 -12.14 -34.95 -16.01
N VAL A 25 -11.19 -35.37 -15.16
CA VAL A 25 -10.23 -36.42 -15.50
C VAL A 25 -10.93 -37.78 -15.61
N ASP A 26 -12.11 -37.91 -14.96
CA ASP A 26 -12.83 -39.17 -14.77
C ASP A 26 -14.28 -39.16 -15.31
N LEU A 27 -14.64 -38.28 -16.25
CA LEU A 27 -15.97 -38.36 -16.87
C LEU A 27 -16.05 -39.48 -17.90
N THR A 28 -17.10 -40.30 -17.80
CA THR A 28 -17.52 -41.22 -18.86
C THR A 28 -17.92 -40.44 -20.12
N ASP A 29 -17.88 -41.09 -21.29
CA ASP A 29 -18.20 -40.45 -22.59
C ASP A 29 -19.55 -39.71 -22.57
N VAL A 30 -20.56 -40.28 -21.91
CA VAL A 30 -21.90 -39.69 -21.77
C VAL A 30 -21.89 -38.51 -20.80
N GLY A 31 -21.16 -38.61 -19.68
CA GLY A 31 -21.01 -37.52 -18.72
C GLY A 31 -20.32 -36.30 -19.34
N LEU A 32 -19.27 -36.53 -20.13
CA LEU A 32 -18.56 -35.47 -20.84
C LEU A 32 -19.46 -34.75 -21.86
N LEU A 33 -20.24 -35.50 -22.65
CA LEU A 33 -21.20 -34.92 -23.61
C LEU A 33 -22.30 -34.11 -22.91
N GLN A 34 -22.84 -34.60 -21.78
CA GLN A 34 -23.83 -33.86 -20.99
C GLN A 34 -23.25 -32.55 -20.44
N THR A 35 -22.04 -32.59 -19.90
CA THR A 35 -21.35 -31.39 -19.39
C THR A 35 -21.08 -30.38 -20.51
N LEU A 36 -20.58 -30.83 -21.66
CA LEU A 36 -20.33 -29.95 -22.82
C LEU A 36 -21.62 -29.31 -23.35
N THR A 37 -22.71 -30.06 -23.39
CA THR A 37 -24.04 -29.56 -23.82
C THR A 37 -24.53 -28.50 -22.83
N ALA A 38 -24.44 -28.78 -21.53
CA ALA A 38 -24.84 -27.83 -20.48
C ALA A 38 -24.00 -26.54 -20.52
N LEU A 39 -22.66 -26.65 -20.64
CA LEU A 39 -21.76 -25.50 -20.70
C LEU A 39 -21.97 -24.64 -21.95
N SER A 40 -22.15 -25.26 -23.12
CA SER A 40 -22.42 -24.53 -24.36
C SER A 40 -23.77 -23.80 -24.30
N SER A 41 -24.82 -24.45 -23.77
CA SER A 41 -26.13 -23.85 -23.53
C SER A 41 -26.08 -22.71 -22.51
N GLU A 42 -25.35 -22.88 -21.40
CA GLU A 42 -25.14 -21.85 -20.38
C GLU A 42 -24.45 -20.62 -20.99
N LEU A 43 -23.39 -20.83 -21.79
CA LEU A 43 -22.68 -19.75 -22.46
C LEU A 43 -23.56 -18.99 -23.45
N ILE A 44 -24.31 -19.70 -24.27
CA ILE A 44 -25.20 -19.07 -25.25
C ILE A 44 -26.29 -18.28 -24.54
N SER A 45 -26.92 -18.86 -23.51
CA SER A 45 -28.00 -18.21 -22.76
C SER A 45 -27.50 -16.98 -21.98
N ALA A 46 -26.36 -17.09 -21.29
CA ALA A 46 -25.76 -16.01 -20.51
C ALA A 46 -25.43 -14.77 -21.37
N TYR A 47 -25.11 -14.97 -22.65
CA TYR A 47 -24.69 -13.91 -23.57
C TYR A 47 -25.69 -13.60 -24.69
N SER A 48 -26.85 -14.27 -24.71
CA SER A 48 -27.93 -13.94 -25.62
C SER A 48 -28.64 -12.63 -25.19
N GLY A 49 -28.78 -11.66 -26.10
CA GLY A 49 -29.50 -10.41 -25.85
C GLY A 49 -28.66 -9.25 -25.28
N LYS A 50 -29.13 -8.62 -24.18
CA LYS A 50 -28.65 -7.33 -23.63
C LYS A 50 -27.32 -7.40 -22.85
N ARG A 51 -26.78 -8.60 -22.60
CA ARG A 51 -25.55 -8.82 -21.79
C ARG A 51 -24.25 -8.80 -22.58
N LEU A 52 -24.28 -8.51 -23.88
CA LEU A 52 -23.05 -8.41 -24.66
C LEU A 52 -22.19 -7.23 -24.17
N PRO A 53 -20.86 -7.42 -24.07
CA PRO A 53 -19.91 -6.35 -23.82
C PRO A 53 -20.11 -5.16 -24.76
N PHE A 54 -19.84 -3.96 -24.23
CA PHE A 54 -19.94 -2.71 -25.00
C PHE A 54 -18.95 -2.68 -26.17
N TYR A 55 -17.69 -3.11 -25.92
CA TYR A 55 -16.65 -3.30 -26.93
C TYR A 55 -16.47 -4.77 -27.30
N GLN A 56 -15.74 -5.09 -28.37
CA GLN A 56 -15.54 -6.48 -28.84
C GLN A 56 -16.82 -7.22 -29.28
N ARG A 57 -17.94 -6.50 -29.45
CA ARG A 57 -19.27 -7.09 -29.71
C ARG A 57 -19.30 -8.04 -30.91
N LYS A 58 -18.57 -7.73 -31.99
CA LYS A 58 -18.49 -8.60 -33.19
C LYS A 58 -17.70 -9.88 -32.91
N ASN A 59 -16.58 -9.78 -32.18
CA ASN A 59 -15.78 -10.93 -31.78
C ASN A 59 -16.56 -11.85 -30.84
N CYS A 60 -17.23 -11.30 -29.83
CA CYS A 60 -18.12 -12.07 -28.94
C CYS A 60 -19.25 -12.77 -29.71
N LYS A 61 -19.95 -12.05 -30.60
CA LYS A 61 -21.03 -12.63 -31.42
C LYS A 61 -20.51 -13.73 -32.35
N SER A 62 -19.33 -13.54 -32.95
CA SER A 62 -18.70 -14.54 -33.81
C SER A 62 -18.39 -15.80 -33.02
N LEU A 63 -17.77 -15.68 -31.84
CA LEU A 63 -17.46 -16.81 -30.96
C LEU A 63 -18.74 -17.55 -30.52
N LEU A 64 -19.76 -16.83 -30.06
CA LEU A 64 -21.04 -17.42 -29.61
C LEU A 64 -21.76 -18.19 -30.73
N ARG A 65 -21.74 -17.67 -31.97
CA ARG A 65 -22.29 -18.38 -33.13
C ARG A 65 -21.56 -19.69 -33.41
N LYS A 66 -20.23 -19.72 -33.24
CA LYS A 66 -19.44 -20.95 -33.41
C LYS A 66 -19.74 -21.95 -32.29
N ILE A 67 -19.87 -21.49 -31.05
CA ILE A 67 -20.30 -22.31 -29.91
C ILE A 67 -21.71 -22.88 -30.14
N GLN A 68 -22.61 -22.11 -30.76
CA GLN A 68 -23.96 -22.59 -31.11
C GLN A 68 -23.92 -23.78 -32.07
N VAL A 69 -23.03 -23.79 -33.07
CA VAL A 69 -22.85 -24.95 -33.96
C VAL A 69 -22.36 -26.18 -33.17
N PHE A 70 -21.45 -25.99 -32.22
CA PHE A 70 -21.03 -27.08 -31.32
C PHE A 70 -22.18 -27.56 -30.42
N SER A 71 -23.03 -26.66 -29.90
CA SER A 71 -24.20 -27.03 -29.08
C SER A 71 -25.14 -27.96 -29.86
N VAL A 72 -25.48 -27.60 -31.11
CA VAL A 72 -26.33 -28.42 -31.98
C VAL A 72 -25.70 -29.80 -32.22
N LEU A 73 -24.40 -29.85 -32.52
CA LEU A 73 -23.67 -31.12 -32.68
C LEU A 73 -23.75 -31.99 -31.41
N LEU A 74 -23.54 -31.40 -30.24
CA LEU A 74 -23.54 -32.10 -28.96
C LEU A 74 -24.93 -32.62 -28.57
N GLU A 75 -25.98 -31.83 -28.82
CA GLU A 75 -27.37 -32.22 -28.58
C GLU A 75 -27.77 -33.43 -29.43
N CYS A 76 -27.47 -33.43 -30.73
CA CYS A 76 -27.74 -34.58 -31.60
C CYS A 76 -27.01 -35.85 -31.16
N LEU A 77 -25.75 -35.72 -30.73
CA LEU A 77 -24.98 -36.85 -30.20
C LEU A 77 -25.53 -37.36 -28.85
N LEU A 78 -26.08 -36.47 -28.03
CA LEU A 78 -26.72 -36.84 -26.76
C LEU A 78 -28.04 -37.58 -26.99
N GLU A 79 -28.89 -37.13 -27.90
CA GLU A 79 -30.15 -37.77 -28.26
C GLU A 79 -29.94 -39.17 -28.83
N ASN A 80 -28.94 -39.33 -29.70
CA ASN A 80 -28.53 -40.62 -30.24
C ASN A 80 -28.08 -41.61 -29.16
N ASN A 81 -27.54 -41.14 -28.04
CA ASN A 81 -27.15 -41.99 -26.91
C ASN A 81 -28.34 -42.35 -25.99
N LYS A 82 -29.34 -41.46 -25.84
CA LYS A 82 -30.54 -41.72 -25.03
C LYS A 82 -31.44 -42.81 -25.64
N ASN A 83 -31.44 -42.91 -26.97
CA ASN A 83 -32.27 -43.88 -27.71
C ASN A 83 -31.64 -45.30 -27.79
N ARG A 84 -30.51 -45.55 -27.12
CA ARG A 84 -29.80 -46.85 -27.15
C ARG A 84 -29.93 -47.60 -25.81
N SER A 85 -30.19 -48.90 -25.90
CA SER A 85 -30.13 -49.85 -24.78
C SER A 85 -28.69 -50.00 -24.24
N ARG A 86 -28.55 -49.92 -22.91
CA ARG A 86 -27.29 -49.97 -22.13
C ARG A 86 -26.27 -50.98 -22.68
N GLY A 87 -25.08 -50.52 -23.12
CA GLY A 87 -23.95 -51.45 -23.24
C GLY A 87 -22.75 -51.16 -24.14
N SER A 88 -22.59 -50.02 -24.82
CA SER A 88 -21.27 -49.57 -25.34
C SER A 88 -21.33 -48.12 -25.79
N SER A 89 -20.40 -47.28 -25.34
CA SER A 89 -20.17 -45.97 -25.96
C SER A 89 -19.32 -46.16 -27.21
N ASP A 90 -19.95 -46.12 -28.40
CA ASP A 90 -19.27 -46.27 -29.69
C ASP A 90 -18.56 -44.97 -30.14
N LEU A 91 -18.21 -44.07 -29.21
CA LEU A 91 -17.55 -42.83 -29.59
C LEU A 91 -16.09 -43.14 -29.97
N PRO A 92 -15.61 -42.78 -31.18
CA PRO A 92 -14.21 -43.00 -31.53
C PRO A 92 -13.29 -42.36 -30.48
N PHE A 93 -12.19 -43.04 -30.13
CA PHE A 93 -11.23 -42.51 -29.15
C PHE A 93 -10.75 -41.10 -29.52
N THR A 94 -10.55 -40.84 -30.81
CA THR A 94 -10.23 -39.52 -31.36
C THR A 94 -11.31 -38.48 -31.09
N ALA A 95 -12.59 -38.86 -31.20
CA ALA A 95 -13.71 -37.96 -30.91
C ALA A 95 -13.79 -37.64 -29.40
N PHE A 96 -13.56 -38.64 -28.55
CA PHE A 96 -13.51 -38.44 -27.09
C PHE A 96 -12.40 -37.45 -26.70
N LEU A 97 -11.20 -37.59 -27.27
CA LEU A 97 -10.11 -36.65 -27.04
C LEU A 97 -10.45 -35.24 -27.53
N CYS A 98 -11.06 -35.12 -28.72
CA CYS A 98 -11.54 -33.83 -29.22
C CYS A 98 -12.58 -33.19 -28.31
N PHE A 99 -13.45 -33.97 -27.65
CA PHE A 99 -14.42 -33.45 -26.69
C PHE A 99 -13.77 -32.97 -25.39
N LYS A 100 -12.69 -33.60 -24.93
CA LYS A 100 -11.88 -33.07 -23.81
C LYS A 100 -11.25 -31.73 -24.16
N GLU A 101 -10.71 -31.59 -25.37
CA GLU A 101 -10.18 -30.30 -25.86
C GLU A 101 -11.29 -29.26 -26.05
N LEU A 102 -12.48 -29.68 -26.53
CA LEU A 102 -13.65 -28.79 -26.63
C LEU A 102 -14.09 -28.26 -25.26
N TYR A 103 -14.01 -29.07 -24.21
CA TYR A 103 -14.30 -28.63 -22.84
C TYR A 103 -13.37 -27.49 -22.42
N LEU A 104 -12.06 -27.66 -22.65
CA LEU A 104 -11.08 -26.61 -22.39
C LEU A 104 -11.38 -25.36 -23.22
N LEU A 105 -11.68 -25.52 -24.51
CA LEU A 105 -12.02 -24.42 -25.41
C LEU A 105 -13.25 -23.64 -24.96
N LEU A 106 -14.33 -24.32 -24.56
CA LEU A 106 -15.55 -23.68 -24.04
C LEU A 106 -15.27 -22.96 -22.72
N TYR A 107 -14.48 -23.55 -21.83
CA TYR A 107 -14.10 -22.92 -20.58
C TYR A 107 -13.26 -21.64 -20.79
N ARG A 108 -12.30 -21.71 -21.72
CA ARG A 108 -11.48 -20.56 -22.15
C ARG A 108 -12.33 -19.46 -22.79
N SER A 109 -13.33 -19.87 -23.59
CA SER A 109 -14.33 -18.96 -24.18
C SER A 109 -15.16 -18.27 -23.10
N LYS A 110 -15.57 -19.00 -22.04
CA LYS A 110 -16.28 -18.43 -20.87
C LYS A 110 -15.45 -17.34 -20.20
N ILE A 111 -14.19 -17.64 -19.88
CA ILE A 111 -13.28 -16.67 -19.24
C ILE A 111 -13.18 -15.39 -20.07
N LEU A 112 -12.96 -15.51 -21.38
CA LEU A 112 -12.77 -14.35 -22.24
C LEU A 112 -14.04 -13.49 -22.36
N LEU A 113 -15.22 -14.13 -22.46
CA LEU A 113 -16.51 -13.43 -22.50
C LEU A 113 -16.84 -12.76 -21.16
N ASP A 114 -16.60 -13.46 -20.05
CA ASP A 114 -16.78 -12.91 -18.70
C ASP A 114 -15.85 -11.73 -18.46
N TYR A 115 -14.59 -11.84 -18.90
CA TYR A 115 -13.60 -10.77 -18.84
C TYR A 115 -14.11 -9.51 -19.56
N CYS A 116 -14.52 -9.65 -20.82
CA CYS A 116 -15.05 -8.53 -21.61
C CYS A 116 -16.30 -7.89 -20.98
N SER A 117 -17.07 -8.63 -20.19
CA SER A 117 -18.33 -8.14 -19.60
C SER A 117 -18.15 -7.43 -18.26
N HIS A 118 -17.10 -7.78 -17.52
CA HIS A 118 -16.83 -7.23 -16.18
C HIS A 118 -15.69 -6.21 -16.15
N SER A 119 -14.91 -6.11 -17.21
CA SER A 119 -13.86 -5.10 -17.35
C SER A 119 -14.42 -3.69 -17.55
N SER A 120 -13.63 -2.70 -17.16
CA SER A 120 -13.92 -1.29 -17.41
C SER A 120 -13.92 -0.99 -18.91
N LYS A 121 -14.73 -0.01 -19.33
CA LYS A 121 -14.85 0.40 -20.74
C LYS A 121 -13.51 0.92 -21.26
N LEU A 122 -12.82 1.74 -20.46
CA LEU A 122 -11.50 2.27 -20.80
C LEU A 122 -10.46 1.18 -20.94
N TRP A 123 -10.46 0.23 -20.00
CA TRP A 123 -9.51 -0.88 -20.04
C TRP A 123 -9.68 -1.73 -21.30
N LEU A 124 -10.92 -2.05 -21.70
CA LEU A 124 -11.19 -2.79 -22.93
C LEU A 124 -10.73 -2.05 -24.19
N LEU A 125 -10.87 -0.72 -24.22
CA LEU A 125 -10.31 0.11 -25.31
C LEU A 125 -8.79 0.07 -25.33
N LEU A 126 -8.13 0.21 -24.17
CA LEU A 126 -6.67 0.16 -24.08
C LEU A 126 -6.13 -1.18 -24.57
N GLN A 127 -6.82 -2.27 -24.22
CA GLN A 127 -6.48 -3.65 -24.56
C GLN A 127 -7.10 -4.16 -25.87
N ASN A 128 -7.67 -3.27 -26.71
CA ASN A 128 -8.43 -3.65 -27.90
C ASN A 128 -7.72 -4.69 -28.80
N HIS A 129 -6.44 -4.45 -29.10
CA HIS A 129 -5.62 -5.35 -29.92
C HIS A 129 -5.35 -6.68 -29.23
N SER A 130 -4.96 -6.66 -27.95
CA SER A 130 -4.65 -7.87 -27.17
C SER A 130 -5.88 -8.77 -27.08
N ILE A 131 -7.04 -8.20 -26.72
CA ILE A 131 -8.29 -8.96 -26.59
C ILE A 131 -8.75 -9.52 -27.94
N SER A 132 -8.65 -8.73 -29.01
CA SER A 132 -8.93 -9.22 -30.37
C SER A 132 -8.02 -10.38 -30.77
N GLY A 133 -6.74 -10.33 -30.36
CA GLY A 133 -5.77 -11.42 -30.49
C GLY A 133 -6.25 -12.69 -29.80
N HIS A 134 -6.71 -12.61 -28.54
CA HIS A 134 -7.24 -13.78 -27.82
C HIS A 134 -8.45 -14.42 -28.50
N PHE A 135 -9.36 -13.62 -29.09
CA PHE A 135 -10.46 -14.16 -29.89
C PHE A 135 -9.97 -14.85 -31.16
N HIS A 136 -8.90 -14.34 -31.77
CA HIS A 136 -8.26 -14.97 -32.92
C HIS A 136 -7.60 -16.30 -32.53
N ASP A 137 -6.89 -16.34 -31.40
CA ASP A 137 -6.27 -17.57 -30.89
C ASP A 137 -7.32 -18.65 -30.62
N LEU A 138 -8.43 -18.31 -29.96
CA LEU A 138 -9.56 -19.24 -29.80
C LEU A 138 -10.11 -19.74 -31.13
N ASN A 139 -10.15 -18.90 -32.16
CA ASN A 139 -10.54 -19.34 -33.50
C ASN A 139 -9.53 -20.32 -34.10
N GLN A 140 -8.23 -20.14 -33.88
CA GLN A 140 -7.20 -21.10 -34.32
C GLN A 140 -7.29 -22.42 -33.55
N GLU A 141 -7.65 -22.38 -32.26
CA GLU A 141 -7.94 -23.58 -31.47
C GLU A 141 -9.18 -24.32 -32.02
N ILE A 142 -10.27 -23.61 -32.35
CA ILE A 142 -11.45 -24.18 -33.01
C ILE A 142 -11.05 -24.85 -34.33
N LEU A 143 -10.23 -24.19 -35.15
CA LEU A 143 -9.77 -24.75 -36.41
C LEU A 143 -8.97 -26.03 -36.20
N THR A 144 -8.00 -26.00 -35.30
CA THR A 144 -7.15 -27.16 -34.98
C THR A 144 -7.99 -28.35 -34.52
N LEU A 145 -9.00 -28.10 -33.67
CA LEU A 145 -9.94 -29.12 -33.21
C LEU A 145 -10.75 -29.71 -34.37
N LEU A 146 -11.29 -28.87 -35.25
CA LEU A 146 -12.08 -29.30 -36.42
C LEU A 146 -11.24 -29.98 -37.51
N ASP A 147 -9.92 -29.74 -37.55
CA ASP A 147 -9.00 -30.43 -38.45
C ASP A 147 -8.79 -31.89 -38.06
N VAL A 148 -8.79 -32.19 -36.76
CA VAL A 148 -8.61 -33.54 -36.19
C VAL A 148 -9.95 -34.25 -35.91
N PHE A 149 -11.06 -33.51 -35.81
CA PHE A 149 -12.37 -34.07 -35.46
C PHE A 149 -12.83 -35.16 -36.45
N PRO A 150 -13.11 -36.40 -36.00
CA PRO A 150 -13.39 -37.54 -36.88
C PRO A 150 -14.84 -37.56 -37.36
N LEU A 151 -15.26 -36.51 -38.08
CA LEU A 151 -16.66 -36.30 -38.51
C LEU A 151 -17.22 -37.48 -39.32
N LYS A 152 -16.37 -38.16 -40.12
CA LYS A 152 -16.76 -39.31 -40.95
C LYS A 152 -17.00 -40.60 -40.14
N GLU A 153 -16.38 -40.72 -38.98
CA GLU A 153 -16.47 -41.92 -38.12
C GLU A 153 -17.69 -41.88 -37.18
N LEU A 154 -18.30 -40.70 -37.01
CA LEU A 154 -19.52 -40.51 -36.25
C LEU A 154 -20.73 -41.03 -37.06
N LYS A 155 -21.18 -42.24 -36.71
CA LYS A 155 -22.38 -42.87 -37.27
C LYS A 155 -23.65 -42.20 -36.71
N ASN A 156 -24.69 -42.07 -37.54
CA ASN A 156 -26.02 -41.51 -37.20
C ASN A 156 -26.07 -39.99 -36.91
N LEU A 157 -25.11 -39.20 -37.39
CA LEU A 157 -25.24 -37.74 -37.36
C LEU A 157 -26.10 -37.27 -38.55
N PRO A 158 -27.12 -36.41 -38.34
CA PRO A 158 -27.89 -35.79 -39.41
C PRO A 158 -26.99 -35.03 -40.41
N GLU A 159 -27.34 -35.07 -41.70
CA GLU A 159 -26.50 -34.50 -42.76
C GLU A 159 -26.42 -32.97 -42.70
N ASP A 160 -27.51 -32.31 -42.27
CA ASP A 160 -27.54 -30.87 -42.00
C ASP A 160 -26.56 -30.45 -40.90
N VAL A 161 -26.44 -31.24 -39.83
CA VAL A 161 -25.45 -30.99 -38.76
C VAL A 161 -24.03 -31.22 -39.27
N ARG A 162 -23.82 -32.25 -40.10
CA ARG A 162 -22.52 -32.51 -40.75
C ARG A 162 -22.09 -31.32 -41.62
N GLU A 163 -22.99 -30.81 -42.45
CA GLU A 163 -22.74 -29.64 -43.30
C GLU A 163 -22.43 -28.38 -42.47
N GLN A 164 -23.12 -28.17 -41.35
CA GLN A 164 -22.84 -27.04 -40.44
C GLN A 164 -21.42 -27.10 -39.87
N VAL A 165 -20.96 -28.29 -39.45
CA VAL A 165 -19.59 -28.47 -38.92
C VAL A 165 -18.54 -28.26 -40.02
N GLU A 166 -18.77 -28.76 -41.24
CA GLU A 166 -17.88 -28.52 -42.37
C GLU A 166 -17.82 -27.06 -42.79
N LEU A 167 -18.97 -26.36 -42.76
CA LEU A 167 -19.04 -24.93 -43.02
C LEU A 167 -18.29 -24.15 -41.94
N LEU A 168 -18.46 -24.51 -40.67
CA LEU A 168 -17.71 -23.92 -39.56
C LEU A 168 -16.21 -24.08 -39.76
N LYS A 169 -15.74 -25.26 -40.18
CA LYS A 169 -14.33 -25.52 -40.50
C LYS A 169 -13.83 -24.61 -41.62
N LYS A 170 -14.58 -24.48 -42.72
CA LYS A 170 -14.25 -23.58 -43.84
C LYS A 170 -14.22 -22.11 -43.40
N GLN A 171 -15.14 -21.69 -42.54
CA GLN A 171 -15.20 -20.33 -42.01
C GLN A 171 -14.04 -20.03 -41.05
N ALA A 172 -13.71 -20.98 -40.15
CA ALA A 172 -12.59 -20.85 -39.21
C ALA A 172 -11.25 -20.68 -39.94
N ARG A 173 -11.02 -21.44 -41.04
CA ARG A 173 -9.84 -21.31 -41.90
C ARG A 173 -9.70 -19.94 -42.58
N LYS A 174 -10.82 -19.32 -42.96
CA LYS A 174 -10.82 -18.02 -43.64
C LYS A 174 -10.77 -16.84 -42.67
N SER A 175 -10.96 -17.08 -41.37
CA SER A 175 -11.05 -16.02 -40.37
C SER A 175 -9.68 -15.42 -40.09
N GLN A 176 -9.56 -14.09 -40.25
CA GLN A 176 -8.37 -13.32 -39.90
C GLN A 176 -8.56 -12.65 -38.53
N LEU A 177 -7.48 -12.09 -37.99
CA LEU A 177 -7.55 -11.21 -36.81
C LEU A 177 -8.48 -10.04 -37.12
N PHE A 178 -9.51 -9.86 -36.30
CA PHE A 178 -10.47 -8.78 -36.45
C PHE A 178 -10.35 -7.80 -35.28
N VAL A 179 -9.88 -6.59 -35.59
CA VAL A 179 -9.88 -5.44 -34.68
C VAL A 179 -10.96 -4.47 -35.16
N ASP A 180 -11.90 -4.10 -34.31
CA ASP A 180 -12.97 -3.17 -34.72
C ASP A 180 -12.39 -1.77 -34.97
N LYS A 181 -12.57 -1.26 -36.19
CA LYS A 181 -12.05 0.05 -36.61
C LYS A 181 -12.66 1.20 -35.80
N HIS A 182 -13.89 1.05 -35.31
CA HIS A 182 -14.52 2.06 -34.47
C HIS A 182 -13.88 2.09 -33.09
N ASP A 183 -13.70 0.92 -32.47
CA ASP A 183 -13.04 0.78 -31.17
C ASP A 183 -11.59 1.30 -31.24
N GLU A 184 -10.90 1.05 -32.35
CA GLU A 184 -9.55 1.57 -32.55
C GLU A 184 -9.50 3.10 -32.72
N MET A 185 -10.47 3.68 -33.42
CA MET A 185 -10.57 5.14 -33.53
C MET A 185 -10.84 5.79 -32.16
N LEU A 186 -11.67 5.17 -31.33
CA LEU A 186 -11.91 5.62 -29.95
C LEU A 186 -10.64 5.51 -29.10
N ARG A 187 -9.90 4.39 -29.22
CA ARG A 187 -8.61 4.20 -28.55
C ARG A 187 -7.62 5.29 -28.95
N LEU A 188 -7.43 5.55 -30.24
CA LEU A 188 -6.52 6.60 -30.72
C LEU A 188 -6.94 7.99 -30.22
N LYS A 189 -8.24 8.30 -30.20
CA LYS A 189 -8.74 9.57 -29.65
C LYS A 189 -8.51 9.67 -28.14
N LEU A 190 -8.64 8.59 -27.40
CA LEU A 190 -8.30 8.54 -25.98
C LEU A 190 -6.81 8.88 -25.73
N PHE A 191 -5.90 8.30 -26.52
CA PHE A 191 -4.48 8.62 -26.45
C PHE A 191 -4.18 10.07 -26.86
N SER A 192 -4.95 10.65 -27.80
CA SER A 192 -4.75 12.05 -28.19
C SER A 192 -4.96 13.01 -27.02
N PHE A 193 -5.97 12.76 -26.17
CA PHE A 193 -6.20 13.59 -24.97
C PHE A 193 -5.05 13.51 -23.98
N LEU A 194 -4.44 12.33 -23.82
CA LEU A 194 -3.27 12.18 -22.96
C LEU A 194 -2.06 12.93 -23.54
N ASN A 195 -1.87 12.87 -24.86
CA ASN A 195 -0.82 13.61 -25.57
C ASN A 195 -1.03 15.13 -25.51
N GLU A 196 -2.27 15.63 -25.49
CA GLU A 196 -2.55 17.05 -25.28
C GLU A 196 -1.99 17.52 -23.93
N PHE A 197 -2.21 16.75 -22.86
CA PHE A 197 -1.59 17.01 -21.55
C PHE A 197 -0.06 16.91 -21.57
N GLU A 198 0.49 15.92 -22.30
CA GLU A 198 1.94 15.77 -22.43
C GLU A 198 2.61 17.01 -23.05
N ASN A 199 1.92 17.64 -24.01
CA ASN A 199 2.36 18.87 -24.66
C ASN A 199 2.06 20.14 -23.85
N GLY A 200 1.48 20.01 -22.65
CA GLY A 200 1.14 21.13 -21.76
C GLY A 200 -0.19 21.81 -22.07
N GLY A 201 -0.99 21.26 -22.99
CA GLY A 201 -2.36 21.69 -23.25
C GLY A 201 -3.36 21.02 -22.30
N VAL A 202 -4.57 21.58 -22.21
CA VAL A 202 -5.70 20.95 -21.51
C VAL A 202 -6.79 20.66 -22.53
N PRO A 203 -7.32 19.42 -22.62
CA PRO A 203 -8.36 19.09 -23.57
C PRO A 203 -9.64 19.89 -23.36
N ASP A 204 -10.29 20.24 -24.47
CA ASP A 204 -11.53 21.01 -24.47
C ASP A 204 -12.72 20.26 -23.82
N HIS A 205 -13.53 20.98 -23.06
CA HIS A 205 -14.69 20.44 -22.34
C HIS A 205 -15.68 19.76 -23.29
N ALA A 206 -16.04 20.38 -24.42
CA ALA A 206 -17.04 19.82 -25.33
C ALA A 206 -16.54 18.53 -25.99
N GLN A 207 -15.24 18.45 -26.30
CA GLN A 207 -14.62 17.22 -26.82
C GLN A 207 -14.63 16.10 -25.78
N LEU A 208 -14.28 16.40 -24.52
CA LEU A 208 -14.31 15.44 -23.43
C LEU A 208 -15.73 14.95 -23.15
N TYR A 209 -16.71 15.86 -23.16
CA TYR A 209 -18.13 15.51 -22.98
C TYR A 209 -18.61 14.56 -24.09
N SER A 210 -18.41 14.92 -25.36
CA SER A 210 -18.82 14.07 -26.48
C SER A 210 -18.13 12.71 -26.45
N PHE A 211 -16.85 12.65 -26.05
CA PHE A 211 -16.14 11.38 -25.95
C PHE A 211 -16.62 10.53 -24.76
N PHE A 212 -16.51 11.02 -23.54
CA PHE A 212 -16.76 10.22 -22.34
C PHE A 212 -18.25 9.96 -22.09
N VAL A 213 -19.10 10.97 -22.30
CA VAL A 213 -20.54 10.88 -22.01
C VAL A 213 -21.28 10.25 -23.19
N GLU A 214 -21.16 10.81 -24.39
CA GLU A 214 -21.98 10.36 -25.54
C GLU A 214 -21.46 9.06 -26.16
N LYS A 215 -20.14 8.95 -26.41
CA LYS A 215 -19.55 7.77 -27.09
C LYS A 215 -19.26 6.62 -26.14
N LEU A 216 -18.65 6.90 -24.98
CA LEU A 216 -18.29 5.86 -24.01
C LEU A 216 -19.45 5.54 -23.05
N GLY A 217 -20.46 6.40 -22.91
CA GLY A 217 -21.58 6.18 -21.99
C GLY A 217 -21.14 6.19 -20.51
N ILE A 218 -20.16 7.00 -20.15
CA ILE A 218 -19.78 7.31 -18.77
C ILE A 218 -20.51 8.59 -18.41
N CYS A 219 -21.69 8.46 -17.80
CA CYS A 219 -22.65 9.56 -17.71
C CYS A 219 -22.78 10.17 -16.31
N ASN A 220 -22.06 9.65 -15.31
CA ASN A 220 -22.17 10.14 -13.94
C ASN A 220 -20.86 9.96 -13.14
N PRO A 221 -20.71 10.67 -12.00
CA PRO A 221 -19.51 10.57 -11.16
C PRO A 221 -19.20 9.14 -10.71
N ARG A 222 -20.24 8.33 -10.45
CA ARG A 222 -20.12 6.96 -9.98
C ARG A 222 -19.52 6.03 -11.03
N SER A 223 -20.00 6.08 -12.27
CA SER A 223 -19.46 5.31 -13.39
C SER A 223 -18.02 5.73 -13.70
N CYS A 224 -17.73 7.03 -13.66
CA CYS A 224 -16.36 7.53 -13.78
C CYS A 224 -15.44 6.99 -12.66
N ARG A 225 -15.94 6.92 -11.41
CA ARG A 225 -15.17 6.38 -10.28
C ARG A 225 -14.87 4.89 -10.43
N VAL A 226 -15.84 4.10 -10.91
CA VAL A 226 -15.63 2.67 -11.18
C VAL A 226 -14.53 2.44 -12.21
N GLU A 227 -14.46 3.27 -13.25
CA GLU A 227 -13.38 3.20 -14.24
C GLU A 227 -12.02 3.55 -13.62
N ILE A 228 -11.94 4.59 -12.77
CA ILE A 228 -10.71 4.97 -12.05
C ILE A 228 -10.24 3.84 -11.12
N GLU A 229 -11.13 3.32 -10.28
CA GLU A 229 -10.84 2.24 -9.33
C GLU A 229 -10.33 0.99 -10.06
N PHE A 230 -10.93 0.66 -11.21
CA PHE A 230 -10.48 -0.47 -12.02
C PHE A 230 -9.06 -0.25 -12.55
N LEU A 231 -8.77 0.92 -13.13
CA LEU A 231 -7.41 1.22 -13.64
C LEU A 231 -6.36 1.24 -12.54
N GLU A 232 -6.69 1.77 -11.35
CA GLU A 232 -5.80 1.72 -10.18
C GLU A 232 -5.52 0.29 -9.72
N GLU A 233 -6.52 -0.59 -9.74
CA GLU A 233 -6.34 -2.02 -9.48
C GLU A 233 -5.39 -2.65 -10.50
N GLN A 234 -5.50 -2.27 -11.78
CA GLN A 234 -4.58 -2.73 -12.82
C GLN A 234 -3.14 -2.25 -12.58
N ILE A 235 -2.94 -1.00 -12.12
CA ILE A 235 -1.62 -0.46 -11.81
C ILE A 235 -0.95 -1.24 -10.66
N VAL A 236 -1.70 -1.57 -9.60
CA VAL A 236 -1.18 -2.33 -8.45
C VAL A 236 -0.80 -3.75 -8.87
N ASN A 237 -1.58 -4.35 -9.76
CA ASN A 237 -1.36 -5.71 -10.27
C ASN A 237 -0.40 -5.76 -11.48
N HIS A 238 0.10 -4.61 -11.95
CA HIS A 238 0.93 -4.54 -13.14
C HIS A 238 2.29 -5.20 -12.92
N GLU A 239 2.65 -6.14 -13.80
CA GLU A 239 4.00 -6.68 -13.93
C GLU A 239 4.67 -5.95 -15.09
N GLY A 240 5.79 -5.27 -14.85
CA GLY A 240 6.35 -4.19 -15.69
C GLY A 240 6.55 -4.45 -17.19
N ASP A 241 6.30 -5.65 -17.69
CA ASP A 241 6.48 -6.07 -19.08
C ASP A 241 5.17 -6.09 -19.91
N ILE A 242 4.03 -5.70 -19.32
CA ILE A 242 2.71 -5.69 -19.99
C ILE A 242 2.37 -4.29 -20.52
N GLU A 243 1.89 -4.17 -21.75
CA GLU A 243 1.33 -2.92 -22.28
C GLU A 243 -0.17 -2.76 -21.94
N PRO A 244 -0.66 -1.53 -21.67
CA PRO A 244 0.10 -0.28 -21.56
C PRO A 244 0.84 -0.18 -20.22
N THR A 245 2.01 0.43 -20.24
CA THR A 245 2.89 0.56 -19.06
C THR A 245 2.19 1.26 -17.89
N SER A 246 2.66 0.98 -16.67
CA SER A 246 2.16 1.62 -15.45
C SER A 246 2.17 3.16 -15.51
N SER A 247 3.13 3.78 -16.19
CA SER A 247 3.18 5.24 -16.36
C SER A 247 2.06 5.79 -17.26
N VAL A 248 1.70 5.05 -18.32
CA VAL A 248 0.58 5.38 -19.20
C VAL A 248 -0.76 5.20 -18.47
N LEU A 249 -0.90 4.12 -17.70
CA LEU A 249 -2.09 3.91 -16.86
C LEU A 249 -2.27 5.01 -15.82
N ASN A 250 -1.19 5.43 -15.15
CA ASN A 250 -1.22 6.58 -14.24
C ASN A 250 -1.67 7.87 -14.97
N GLY A 251 -1.26 8.06 -16.23
CA GLY A 251 -1.73 9.13 -17.10
C GLY A 251 -3.25 9.09 -17.32
N PHE A 252 -3.79 7.91 -17.66
CA PHE A 252 -5.24 7.75 -17.83
C PHE A 252 -6.03 7.90 -16.52
N VAL A 253 -5.48 7.44 -15.39
CA VAL A 253 -6.10 7.70 -14.07
C VAL A 253 -6.16 9.20 -13.79
N ALA A 254 -5.09 9.95 -14.06
CA ALA A 254 -5.08 11.40 -13.90
C ALA A 254 -6.07 12.10 -14.85
N LEU A 255 -6.13 11.71 -16.13
CA LEU A 255 -7.11 12.19 -17.10
C LEU A 255 -8.55 11.92 -16.63
N MET A 256 -8.83 10.71 -16.14
CA MET A 256 -10.16 10.34 -15.67
C MET A 256 -10.57 11.11 -14.41
N ARG A 257 -9.63 11.35 -13.49
CA ARG A 257 -9.87 12.21 -12.32
C ARG A 257 -10.17 13.65 -12.75
N TYR A 258 -9.44 14.19 -13.73
CA TYR A 258 -9.73 15.49 -14.30
C TYR A 258 -11.15 15.55 -14.90
N CYS A 259 -11.49 14.58 -15.75
CA CYS A 259 -12.80 14.49 -16.40
C CYS A 259 -13.94 14.34 -15.38
N ARG A 260 -13.71 13.60 -14.28
CA ARG A 260 -14.70 13.43 -13.21
C ARG A 260 -15.22 14.78 -12.70
N PHE A 261 -14.32 15.68 -12.35
CA PHE A 261 -14.68 16.98 -11.79
C PHE A 261 -15.09 17.99 -12.86
N LEU A 262 -14.46 17.93 -14.03
CA LEU A 262 -14.78 18.84 -15.12
C LEU A 262 -16.21 18.60 -15.66
N LEU A 263 -16.56 17.34 -15.91
CA LEU A 263 -17.81 16.99 -16.62
C LEU A 263 -19.00 16.80 -15.67
N PHE A 264 -18.77 16.32 -14.45
CA PHE A 264 -19.86 15.97 -13.52
C PHE A 264 -19.88 16.83 -12.26
N GLY A 265 -18.97 17.78 -12.12
CA GLY A 265 -18.93 18.71 -11.00
C GLY A 265 -18.59 18.06 -9.66
N PHE A 266 -19.13 18.65 -8.59
CA PHE A 266 -18.77 18.40 -7.19
C PHE A 266 -19.98 17.98 -6.35
N GLU A 267 -20.89 17.22 -6.95
CA GLU A 267 -22.04 16.65 -6.26
C GLU A 267 -21.72 15.18 -5.93
N GLU A 268 -21.87 14.78 -4.66
CA GLU A 268 -21.79 13.36 -4.27
C GLU A 268 -23.19 12.75 -4.24
N ASP A 269 -23.32 11.53 -4.79
CA ASP A 269 -24.42 10.63 -4.47
C ASP A 269 -24.35 10.33 -2.97
N ASP A 270 -25.35 10.83 -2.24
CA ASP A 270 -25.63 10.60 -0.82
C ASP A 270 -25.32 9.15 -0.43
N MET A 271 -24.22 8.91 0.32
CA MET A 271 -23.84 7.67 1.05
C MET A 271 -22.32 7.59 1.40
N GLY A 272 -21.51 8.61 1.10
CA GLY A 272 -20.05 8.60 1.34
C GLY A 272 -19.57 9.23 2.66
N LEU A 273 -20.39 10.05 3.32
CA LEU A 273 -19.97 10.92 4.44
C LEU A 273 -19.78 10.21 5.80
N ARG A 274 -19.94 8.89 5.89
CA ARG A 274 -19.59 8.17 7.13
C ARG A 274 -18.15 7.70 7.09
N LEU A 275 -17.30 8.54 7.69
CA LEU A 275 -16.03 8.12 8.26
C LEU A 275 -16.23 6.81 9.05
N GLY A 276 -15.58 5.74 8.62
CA GLY A 276 -15.73 4.45 9.28
C GLY A 276 -15.42 3.28 8.38
N LYS A 277 -14.14 2.89 8.40
CA LYS A 277 -13.58 1.65 7.83
C LYS A 277 -13.50 1.69 6.30
N HIS A 278 -12.28 1.50 5.81
CA HIS A 278 -12.08 0.80 4.55
C HIS A 278 -12.83 -0.54 4.60
N LYS A 279 -14.11 -0.56 4.20
CA LYS A 279 -14.72 -1.78 3.70
C LYS A 279 -13.97 -2.08 2.41
N LYS A 280 -12.95 -2.91 2.54
CA LYS A 280 -12.31 -3.63 1.42
C LYS A 280 -13.41 -4.02 0.43
N PRO A 281 -13.27 -3.69 -0.86
CA PRO A 281 -14.35 -3.87 -1.84
C PRO A 281 -14.72 -5.36 -1.88
N LYS A 282 -16.03 -5.65 -1.80
CA LYS A 282 -16.69 -6.93 -2.15
C LYS A 282 -15.89 -8.25 -1.94
N ARG A 283 -15.09 -8.38 -0.87
CA ARG A 283 -14.36 -9.62 -0.54
C ARG A 283 -15.27 -10.74 -0.04
N GLY A 284 -16.51 -10.43 0.36
CA GLY A 284 -17.41 -11.36 1.05
C GLY A 284 -17.84 -12.58 0.23
N LEU A 285 -18.15 -12.41 -1.06
CA LEU A 285 -18.67 -13.53 -1.88
C LEU A 285 -17.58 -14.55 -2.22
N ILE A 286 -16.37 -14.07 -2.58
CA ILE A 286 -15.24 -14.92 -2.95
C ILE A 286 -14.72 -15.71 -1.74
N SER A 287 -14.66 -15.08 -0.56
CA SER A 287 -14.22 -15.75 0.66
C SER A 287 -15.16 -16.86 1.12
N GLN A 288 -16.46 -16.74 0.84
CA GLN A 288 -17.48 -17.70 1.27
C GLN A 288 -17.48 -18.95 0.38
N GLU A 289 -17.41 -18.80 -0.95
CA GLU A 289 -17.28 -19.92 -1.90
C GLU A 289 -15.97 -20.71 -1.71
N ILE A 290 -14.85 -20.01 -1.45
CA ILE A 290 -13.55 -20.66 -1.19
C ILE A 290 -13.57 -21.47 0.10
N ALA A 291 -14.28 -21.00 1.13
CA ALA A 291 -14.39 -21.72 2.41
C ALA A 291 -15.26 -22.96 2.30
N GLU A 292 -16.37 -22.91 1.57
CA GLU A 292 -17.30 -24.04 1.40
C GLU A 292 -16.69 -25.17 0.56
N THR A 293 -15.80 -24.83 -0.38
CA THR A 293 -15.21 -25.78 -1.33
C THR A 293 -14.11 -26.69 -0.72
N PHE A 294 -13.36 -26.23 0.28
CA PHE A 294 -12.19 -26.96 0.82
C PHE A 294 -12.24 -27.14 2.34
N ILE A 295 -12.53 -28.35 2.79
CA ILE A 295 -12.61 -28.74 4.22
C ILE A 295 -11.21 -28.74 4.89
N SER A 296 -10.15 -28.98 4.12
CA SER A 296 -8.74 -29.03 4.55
C SER A 296 -7.83 -28.15 3.67
N VAL A 297 -6.59 -27.91 4.10
CA VAL A 297 -5.60 -27.12 3.34
C VAL A 297 -5.32 -27.78 1.99
N PRO A 298 -5.55 -27.11 0.85
CA PRO A 298 -5.20 -27.65 -0.47
C PRO A 298 -3.70 -27.88 -0.61
N LYS A 299 -3.29 -29.01 -1.21
CA LYS A 299 -1.87 -29.33 -1.42
C LYS A 299 -1.14 -28.29 -2.29
N ASP A 300 -1.86 -27.61 -3.17
CA ASP A 300 -1.32 -26.55 -4.04
C ASP A 300 -0.98 -25.25 -3.27
N PHE A 301 -1.46 -25.10 -2.02
CA PHE A 301 -1.14 -23.96 -1.17
C PHE A 301 0.12 -24.21 -0.33
N CYS A 302 0.59 -25.45 -0.28
CA CYS A 302 1.77 -25.85 0.47
C CYS A 302 3.02 -25.83 -0.41
N CYS A 303 4.13 -25.34 0.13
CA CYS A 303 5.42 -25.43 -0.51
C CYS A 303 5.84 -26.89 -0.67
N PRO A 304 6.24 -27.37 -1.86
CA PRO A 304 6.70 -28.74 -2.02
C PRO A 304 8.00 -29.08 -1.28
N ILE A 305 8.76 -28.08 -0.81
CA ILE A 305 10.00 -28.27 -0.04
C ILE A 305 9.69 -28.34 1.46
N SER A 306 9.06 -27.29 2.01
CA SER A 306 8.79 -27.22 3.45
C SER A 306 7.51 -27.94 3.86
N LEU A 307 6.65 -28.30 2.91
CA LEU A 307 5.30 -28.84 3.11
C LEU A 307 4.34 -27.91 3.88
N ASP A 308 4.82 -26.72 4.24
CA ASP A 308 4.07 -25.67 4.92
C ASP A 308 3.33 -24.76 3.94
N LEU A 309 2.29 -24.10 4.43
CA LEU A 309 1.55 -23.09 3.70
C LEU A 309 2.46 -21.95 3.22
N MET A 310 2.44 -21.64 1.91
CA MET A 310 3.31 -20.62 1.32
C MET A 310 2.96 -19.22 1.83
N ARG A 311 3.95 -18.48 2.34
CA ARG A 311 3.83 -17.09 2.77
C ARG A 311 4.19 -16.13 1.65
N ASP A 312 5.21 -16.49 0.86
CA ASP A 312 5.63 -15.76 -0.33
C ASP A 312 5.83 -16.73 -1.51
N PRO A 313 4.73 -17.12 -2.19
CA PRO A 313 4.81 -18.08 -3.29
C PRO A 313 5.53 -17.49 -4.50
N VAL A 314 6.53 -18.20 -5.03
CA VAL A 314 7.34 -17.83 -6.19
C VAL A 314 7.46 -18.99 -7.18
N ILE A 315 7.51 -18.68 -8.47
CA ILE A 315 7.62 -19.62 -9.57
C ILE A 315 9.07 -19.70 -10.04
N VAL A 316 9.57 -20.92 -10.22
CA VAL A 316 10.87 -21.21 -10.84
C VAL A 316 10.73 -21.46 -12.36
N ALA A 317 11.84 -21.55 -13.09
CA ALA A 317 11.86 -21.74 -14.55
C ALA A 317 10.98 -22.91 -15.07
N THR A 318 10.86 -24.00 -14.30
CA THR A 318 10.03 -25.17 -14.62
C THR A 318 8.53 -24.96 -14.40
N GLY A 319 8.11 -23.78 -13.97
CA GLY A 319 6.70 -23.43 -13.72
C GLY A 319 6.14 -23.92 -12.38
N GLN A 320 6.94 -24.60 -11.55
CA GLN A 320 6.52 -25.00 -10.19
C GLN A 320 6.59 -23.83 -9.22
N THR A 321 5.67 -23.80 -8.24
CA THR A 321 5.60 -22.75 -7.22
C THR A 321 6.11 -23.27 -5.87
N TYR A 322 6.92 -22.45 -5.19
CA TYR A 322 7.52 -22.72 -3.88
C TYR A 322 7.39 -21.50 -2.98
N ASP A 323 7.56 -21.66 -1.67
CA ASP A 323 7.80 -20.50 -0.81
C ASP A 323 9.20 -19.93 -1.09
N ARG A 324 9.33 -18.60 -1.18
CA ARG A 324 10.58 -17.93 -1.51
C ARG A 324 11.72 -18.37 -0.60
N ALA A 325 11.51 -18.41 0.71
CA ALA A 325 12.58 -18.76 1.65
C ALA A 325 13.10 -20.18 1.43
N SER A 326 12.19 -21.12 1.11
CA SER A 326 12.51 -22.52 0.89
C SER A 326 13.28 -22.75 -0.41
N ILE A 327 12.88 -22.10 -1.52
CA ILE A 327 13.56 -22.29 -2.81
C ILE A 327 14.86 -21.49 -2.92
N SER A 328 14.93 -20.30 -2.29
CA SER A 328 16.17 -19.54 -2.18
C SER A 328 17.25 -20.35 -1.47
N ARG A 329 16.91 -20.96 -0.32
CA ARG A 329 17.84 -21.83 0.43
C ARG A 329 18.33 -23.01 -0.42
N TRP A 330 17.43 -23.68 -1.14
CA TRP A 330 17.78 -24.78 -2.03
C TRP A 330 18.79 -24.37 -3.12
N MET A 331 18.62 -23.18 -3.70
CA MET A 331 19.58 -22.65 -4.69
C MET A 331 20.91 -22.21 -4.06
N GLU A 332 20.86 -21.61 -2.87
CA GLU A 332 22.05 -21.21 -2.09
C GLU A 332 22.90 -22.41 -1.67
N GLU A 333 22.28 -23.57 -1.44
CA GLU A 333 22.94 -24.86 -1.19
C GLU A 333 23.60 -25.46 -2.46
N GLY A 334 23.53 -24.76 -3.60
CA GLY A 334 24.21 -25.14 -4.85
C GLY A 334 23.40 -26.04 -5.78
N HIS A 335 22.11 -26.24 -5.52
CA HIS A 335 21.26 -27.08 -6.36
C HIS A 335 20.70 -26.31 -7.56
N CYS A 336 20.97 -26.82 -8.76
CA CYS A 336 20.47 -26.26 -10.03
C CYS A 336 19.26 -27.02 -10.60
N THR A 337 18.56 -27.78 -9.76
CA THR A 337 17.42 -28.61 -10.16
C THR A 337 16.14 -28.19 -9.44
N CYS A 338 15.00 -28.40 -10.10
CA CYS A 338 13.68 -28.22 -9.54
C CYS A 338 13.40 -29.32 -8.49
N PRO A 339 13.16 -28.98 -7.21
CA PRO A 339 12.97 -29.96 -6.14
C PRO A 339 11.83 -30.97 -6.37
N LYS A 340 10.80 -30.58 -7.13
CA LYS A 340 9.59 -31.40 -7.34
C LYS A 340 9.65 -32.25 -8.60
N THR A 341 10.32 -31.76 -9.65
CA THR A 341 10.35 -32.44 -10.96
C THR A 341 11.70 -33.06 -11.29
N GLY A 342 12.76 -32.74 -10.55
CA GLY A 342 14.14 -33.17 -10.82
C GLY A 342 14.76 -32.55 -12.08
N GLN A 343 14.02 -31.70 -12.80
CA GLN A 343 14.50 -31.04 -14.02
C GLN A 343 15.52 -29.94 -13.71
N LEU A 344 16.51 -29.76 -14.57
CA LEU A 344 17.46 -28.66 -14.49
C LEU A 344 16.73 -27.32 -14.67
N LEU A 345 17.11 -26.30 -13.89
CA LEU A 345 16.56 -24.96 -14.03
C LEU A 345 17.36 -24.18 -15.08
N ASP A 346 16.68 -23.71 -16.14
CA ASP A 346 17.30 -22.87 -17.18
C ASP A 346 17.85 -21.55 -16.61
N HIS A 347 17.24 -21.03 -15.54
CA HIS A 347 17.69 -19.86 -14.80
C HIS A 347 17.21 -19.87 -13.34
N THR A 348 17.93 -19.16 -12.47
CA THR A 348 17.61 -19.00 -11.04
C THR A 348 16.66 -17.83 -10.74
N ARG A 349 16.12 -17.16 -11.76
CA ARG A 349 15.16 -16.07 -11.58
C ARG A 349 13.86 -16.59 -10.95
N LEU A 350 13.48 -16.01 -9.82
CA LEU A 350 12.23 -16.30 -9.10
C LEU A 350 11.15 -15.25 -9.46
N VAL A 351 10.01 -15.71 -9.97
CA VAL A 351 8.88 -14.85 -10.34
C VAL A 351 7.80 -14.91 -9.25
N PRO A 352 7.43 -13.79 -8.58
CA PRO A 352 6.38 -13.82 -7.55
C PRO A 352 5.02 -14.30 -8.08
N ASN A 353 4.39 -15.27 -7.40
CA ASN A 353 3.05 -15.77 -7.71
C ASN A 353 1.99 -15.04 -6.85
N ARG A 354 1.75 -13.77 -7.17
CA ARG A 354 0.81 -12.91 -6.43
C ARG A 354 -0.63 -13.47 -6.43
N ALA A 355 -1.03 -14.17 -7.49
CA ALA A 355 -2.34 -14.80 -7.58
C ALA A 355 -2.53 -15.91 -6.53
N LEU A 356 -1.56 -16.83 -6.41
CA LEU A 356 -1.59 -17.87 -5.39
C LEU A 356 -1.52 -17.26 -3.97
N ARG A 357 -0.68 -16.23 -3.78
CA ARG A 357 -0.61 -15.50 -2.49
C ARG A 357 -1.97 -14.93 -2.11
N ASN A 358 -2.67 -14.30 -3.05
CA ASN A 358 -4.01 -13.75 -2.82
C ASN A 358 -5.03 -14.85 -2.51
N LEU A 359 -4.96 -16.01 -3.17
CA LEU A 359 -5.83 -17.15 -2.89
C LEU A 359 -5.62 -17.72 -1.48
N ILE A 360 -4.36 -17.93 -1.10
CA ILE A 360 -3.97 -18.39 0.24
C ILE A 360 -4.47 -17.40 1.30
N MET A 361 -4.25 -16.09 1.09
CA MET A 361 -4.74 -15.04 1.97
C MET A 361 -6.27 -15.07 2.14
N HIS A 362 -7.02 -15.23 1.05
CA HIS A 362 -8.49 -15.27 1.11
C HIS A 362 -8.99 -16.54 1.81
N TRP A 363 -8.37 -17.69 1.56
CA TRP A 363 -8.71 -18.96 2.20
C TRP A 363 -8.43 -18.93 3.71
N CYS A 364 -7.26 -18.42 4.13
CA CYS A 364 -6.92 -18.25 5.53
C CYS A 364 -7.86 -17.28 6.26
N ALA A 365 -8.19 -16.15 5.62
CA ALA A 365 -9.12 -15.18 6.18
C ALA A 365 -10.52 -15.76 6.39
N ALA A 366 -11.00 -16.59 5.45
CA ALA A 366 -12.32 -17.22 5.54
C ALA A 366 -12.37 -18.33 6.62
N ARG A 367 -11.27 -19.08 6.78
CA ARG A 367 -11.12 -20.15 7.78
C ARG A 367 -10.63 -19.66 9.15
N LYS A 368 -10.44 -18.35 9.33
CA LYS A 368 -9.85 -17.72 10.53
C LYS A 368 -8.50 -18.30 10.93
N ILE A 369 -7.72 -18.76 9.95
CA ILE A 369 -6.35 -19.24 10.17
C ILE A 369 -5.45 -18.00 10.25
N PRO A 370 -4.62 -17.86 11.31
CA PRO A 370 -3.64 -16.78 11.39
C PRO A 370 -2.68 -16.90 10.21
N TYR A 371 -2.82 -15.99 9.25
CA TYR A 371 -1.91 -15.84 8.14
C TYR A 371 -1.37 -14.43 8.23
N ASP A 372 -0.10 -14.33 8.57
CA ASP A 372 0.65 -13.10 8.58
C ASP A 372 1.40 -13.05 7.25
N PRO A 373 0.86 -12.35 6.22
CA PRO A 373 1.67 -12.08 5.05
C PRO A 373 2.88 -11.29 5.55
N LEU A 374 4.07 -11.54 5.01
CA LEU A 374 5.15 -10.56 5.16
C LEU A 374 4.62 -9.24 4.59
N GLU A 375 4.17 -8.34 5.47
CA GLU A 375 3.98 -6.95 5.16
C GLU A 375 5.36 -6.45 4.70
N SER A 376 5.36 -5.65 3.65
CA SER A 376 6.49 -4.78 3.31
C SER A 376 6.98 -4.12 4.59
N GLY A 377 8.06 -4.64 5.16
CA GLY A 377 8.60 -4.20 6.44
C GLY A 377 9.04 -2.75 6.35
N ASP A 378 8.53 -1.95 7.28
CA ASP A 378 8.89 -0.58 7.67
C ASP A 378 8.97 0.53 6.59
N PRO A 379 8.63 1.79 6.95
CA PRO A 379 8.81 2.96 6.10
C PRO A 379 10.29 3.34 6.10
N CYS A 380 11.12 2.54 5.44
CA CYS A 380 12.49 2.92 5.14
C CYS A 380 12.58 3.37 3.67
N VAL A 381 13.22 4.52 3.51
CA VAL A 381 13.37 5.31 2.30
C VAL A 381 14.26 4.58 1.30
N GLU A 382 13.78 3.49 0.69
CA GLU A 382 14.33 2.94 -0.55
C GLU A 382 13.17 2.44 -1.41
N CYS A 383 12.57 3.40 -2.09
CA CYS A 383 11.58 3.18 -3.12
C CYS A 383 12.27 2.40 -4.26
N PHE A 384 11.89 1.14 -4.50
CA PHE A 384 11.92 0.64 -5.89
C PHE A 384 11.23 1.69 -6.72
N PRO A 385 11.81 2.17 -7.85
CA PRO A 385 11.33 3.36 -8.52
C PRO A 385 9.86 3.16 -8.84
N SER A 386 8.98 3.78 -8.05
CA SER A 386 7.65 4.10 -8.51
C SER A 386 7.91 4.87 -9.80
N ALA A 387 7.58 4.28 -10.94
CA ALA A 387 7.83 4.87 -12.25
C ALA A 387 7.49 6.35 -12.15
N SER A 388 8.47 7.21 -12.42
CA SER A 388 8.27 8.66 -12.33
C SER A 388 6.98 9.00 -13.08
N PRO A 389 6.03 9.73 -12.45
CA PRO A 389 4.75 10.02 -13.09
C PRO A 389 5.02 10.63 -14.46
N SER A 390 4.31 10.15 -15.49
CA SER A 390 4.47 10.69 -16.83
C SER A 390 4.15 12.18 -16.84
N ARG A 391 4.77 12.94 -17.75
CA ARG A 391 4.49 14.37 -17.90
C ARG A 391 3.00 14.63 -18.08
N ALA A 392 2.33 13.81 -18.88
CA ALA A 392 0.88 13.85 -19.06
C ALA A 392 0.12 13.68 -17.72
N ALA A 393 0.51 12.72 -16.88
CA ALA A 393 -0.11 12.53 -15.57
C ALA A 393 0.08 13.74 -14.66
N LEU A 394 1.27 14.36 -14.67
CA LEU A 394 1.57 15.56 -13.89
C LEU A 394 0.71 16.74 -14.34
N GLU A 395 0.63 17.03 -15.64
CA GLU A 395 -0.18 18.13 -16.16
C GLU A 395 -1.69 17.90 -15.95
N ALA A 396 -2.19 16.67 -16.12
CA ALA A 396 -3.58 16.34 -15.82
C ALA A 396 -3.90 16.49 -14.31
N ASN A 397 -2.99 16.08 -13.43
CA ASN A 397 -3.14 16.27 -12.00
C ASN A 397 -3.10 17.76 -11.60
N LYS A 398 -2.24 18.55 -12.26
CA LYS A 398 -2.16 20.00 -12.07
C LYS A 398 -3.46 20.70 -12.51
N ALA A 399 -4.01 20.33 -13.68
CA ALA A 399 -5.29 20.82 -14.15
C ALA A 399 -6.43 20.42 -13.20
N THR A 400 -6.40 19.20 -12.67
CA THR A 400 -7.36 18.74 -11.65
C THR A 400 -7.26 19.61 -10.40
N ALA A 401 -6.06 19.82 -9.85
CA ALA A 401 -5.88 20.64 -8.66
C ALA A 401 -6.35 22.08 -8.86
N ALA A 402 -6.16 22.67 -10.04
CA ALA A 402 -6.71 24.00 -10.34
C ALA A 402 -8.24 24.04 -10.22
N LEU A 403 -8.95 23.01 -10.72
CA LEU A 403 -10.40 22.88 -10.53
C LEU A 403 -10.78 22.73 -9.06
N LEU A 404 -10.05 21.91 -8.30
CA LEU A 404 -10.31 21.69 -6.88
C LEU A 404 -10.09 22.98 -6.06
N ILE A 405 -9.02 23.72 -6.33
CA ILE A 405 -8.70 24.98 -5.63
C ILE A 405 -9.75 26.05 -5.93
N LYS A 406 -10.20 26.16 -7.18
CA LYS A 406 -11.31 27.07 -7.54
C LYS A 406 -12.59 26.77 -6.75
N GLN A 407 -12.87 25.50 -6.47
CA GLN A 407 -14.00 25.11 -5.61
C GLN A 407 -13.74 25.35 -4.12
N LEU A 408 -12.51 25.18 -3.64
CA LEU A 408 -12.16 25.58 -2.28
C LEU A 408 -12.40 27.07 -2.03
N GLU A 409 -12.16 27.90 -3.04
CA GLU A 409 -12.40 29.35 -2.99
C GLU A 409 -13.91 29.66 -3.06
N ASN A 410 -14.56 29.26 -4.16
CA ASN A 410 -15.88 29.78 -4.56
C ASN A 410 -17.03 28.76 -4.48
N GLY A 411 -16.76 27.52 -4.07
CA GLY A 411 -17.74 26.43 -4.05
C GLY A 411 -18.73 26.50 -2.87
N THR A 412 -19.77 25.67 -2.94
CA THR A 412 -20.66 25.39 -1.80
C THR A 412 -19.88 24.68 -0.68
N GLN A 413 -20.42 24.62 0.54
CA GLN A 413 -19.75 23.92 1.64
C GLN A 413 -19.47 22.45 1.30
N ILE A 414 -20.42 21.78 0.62
CA ILE A 414 -20.27 20.40 0.15
C ILE A 414 -19.14 20.30 -0.89
N ALA A 415 -19.11 21.19 -1.87
CA ALA A 415 -18.07 21.22 -2.89
C ALA A 415 -16.68 21.49 -2.28
N LYS A 416 -16.59 22.36 -1.26
CA LYS A 416 -15.36 22.62 -0.50
C LYS A 416 -14.88 21.37 0.25
N THR A 417 -15.79 20.64 0.91
CA THR A 417 -15.46 19.38 1.59
C THR A 417 -14.93 18.33 0.60
N ILE A 418 -15.59 18.18 -0.56
CA ILE A 418 -15.15 17.25 -1.62
C ILE A 418 -13.80 17.68 -2.19
N ALA A 419 -13.62 18.96 -2.48
CA ALA A 419 -12.36 19.48 -2.99
C ALA A 419 -11.20 19.28 -2.00
N ALA A 420 -11.42 19.51 -0.71
CA ALA A 420 -10.43 19.23 0.33
C ALA A 420 -10.07 17.74 0.41
N ARG A 421 -11.08 16.86 0.33
CA ARG A 421 -10.88 15.40 0.30
C ARG A 421 -10.05 14.97 -0.90
N GLU A 422 -10.29 15.52 -2.07
CA GLU A 422 -9.60 15.13 -3.29
C GLU A 422 -8.19 15.73 -3.35
N ILE A 423 -7.97 16.95 -2.83
CA ILE A 423 -6.63 17.51 -2.62
C ILE A 423 -5.83 16.65 -1.63
N ARG A 424 -6.46 16.20 -0.53
CA ARG A 424 -5.84 15.26 0.42
C ARG A 424 -5.36 13.99 -0.28
N LEU A 425 -6.18 13.40 -1.16
CA LEU A 425 -5.82 12.20 -1.91
C LEU A 425 -4.71 12.47 -2.94
N LEU A 426 -4.76 13.61 -3.65
CA LEU A 426 -3.78 13.98 -4.65
C LEU A 426 -2.40 14.29 -4.04
N ALA A 427 -2.38 14.95 -2.87
CA ALA A 427 -1.16 15.24 -2.12
C ALA A 427 -0.53 13.98 -1.48
N LYS A 428 -1.28 12.87 -1.38
CA LYS A 428 -0.72 11.59 -0.93
C LYS A 428 0.28 11.02 -1.96
N THR A 429 0.07 11.29 -3.24
CA THR A 429 0.83 10.68 -4.35
C THR A 429 1.88 11.63 -4.91
N GLY A 430 3.17 11.33 -4.73
CA GLY A 430 4.28 12.05 -5.36
C GLY A 430 4.63 13.42 -4.74
N LYS A 431 5.91 13.79 -4.81
CA LYS A 431 6.42 15.09 -4.28
C LYS A 431 6.00 16.26 -5.18
N GLU A 432 5.88 15.99 -6.49
CA GLU A 432 5.48 16.94 -7.53
C GLU A 432 4.06 17.44 -7.28
N ASN A 433 3.14 16.53 -6.92
CA ASN A 433 1.78 16.90 -6.54
C ASN A 433 1.73 17.86 -5.36
N ARG A 434 2.49 17.56 -4.30
CA ARG A 434 2.56 18.43 -3.13
C ARG A 434 3.09 19.82 -3.51
N ALA A 435 4.11 19.88 -4.36
CA ALA A 435 4.73 21.14 -4.79
C ALA A 435 3.73 22.04 -5.52
N TYR A 436 3.09 21.56 -6.60
CA TYR A 436 2.20 22.44 -7.38
C TYR A 436 0.90 22.75 -6.66
N ILE A 437 0.34 21.85 -5.82
CA ILE A 437 -0.89 22.14 -5.06
C ILE A 437 -0.66 23.36 -4.16
N ALA A 438 0.49 23.41 -3.49
CA ALA A 438 0.86 24.55 -2.66
C ALA A 438 1.16 25.80 -3.49
N GLU A 439 1.86 25.67 -4.63
CA GLU A 439 2.15 26.79 -5.54
C GLU A 439 0.91 27.40 -6.18
N ALA A 440 -0.11 26.59 -6.42
CA ALA A 440 -1.39 27.03 -6.95
C ALA A 440 -2.29 27.69 -5.89
N GLY A 441 -1.83 27.88 -4.66
CA GLY A 441 -2.55 28.63 -3.63
C GLY A 441 -3.57 27.83 -2.83
N ALA A 442 -3.44 26.51 -2.71
CA ALA A 442 -4.38 25.71 -1.92
C ALA A 442 -4.37 26.03 -0.41
N ILE A 443 -3.23 26.44 0.15
CA ILE A 443 -3.02 26.58 1.60
C ILE A 443 -3.98 27.61 2.26
N PRO A 444 -4.14 28.85 1.74
CA PRO A 444 -5.10 29.81 2.30
C PRO A 444 -6.54 29.30 2.34
N HIS A 445 -6.97 28.53 1.34
CA HIS A 445 -8.34 28.02 1.29
C HIS A 445 -8.54 26.79 2.20
N LEU A 446 -7.54 25.90 2.28
CA LEU A 446 -7.55 24.79 3.24
C LEU A 446 -7.56 25.33 4.68
N LYS A 447 -6.77 26.37 4.97
CA LYS A 447 -6.74 27.07 6.26
C LYS A 447 -8.16 27.43 6.73
N ASN A 448 -8.98 28.00 5.85
CA ASN A 448 -10.36 28.40 6.20
C ASN A 448 -11.24 27.22 6.63
N LEU A 449 -10.99 26.02 6.09
CA LEU A 449 -11.72 24.80 6.46
C LEU A 449 -11.25 24.18 7.79
N LEU A 450 -10.11 24.58 8.35
CA LEU A 450 -9.68 24.12 9.67
C LEU A 450 -10.64 24.56 10.79
N SER A 451 -11.33 25.68 10.61
CA SER A 451 -12.36 26.19 11.53
C SER A 451 -13.78 25.73 11.19
N SER A 452 -13.94 24.82 10.23
CA SER A 452 -15.26 24.37 9.79
C SER A 452 -16.02 23.65 10.92
N PRO A 453 -17.33 23.92 11.09
CA PRO A 453 -18.18 23.13 11.99
C PRO A 453 -18.46 21.72 11.45
N ASP A 454 -18.28 21.50 10.15
CA ASP A 454 -18.34 20.17 9.55
C ASP A 454 -17.06 19.38 9.86
N ALA A 455 -17.20 18.33 10.66
CA ALA A 455 -16.12 17.42 11.05
C ALA A 455 -15.40 16.83 9.83
N VAL A 456 -16.14 16.50 8.76
CA VAL A 456 -15.54 15.90 7.57
C VAL A 456 -14.70 16.92 6.80
N ALA A 457 -15.17 18.16 6.64
CA ALA A 457 -14.39 19.26 6.07
C ALA A 457 -13.10 19.54 6.87
N GLN A 458 -13.21 19.66 8.20
CA GLN A 458 -12.08 19.97 9.07
C GLN A 458 -11.02 18.86 8.98
N GLU A 459 -11.43 17.60 9.07
CA GLU A 459 -10.52 16.47 8.98
C GLU A 459 -9.84 16.38 7.61
N ASN A 460 -10.59 16.52 6.51
CA ASN A 460 -10.01 16.51 5.18
C ASN A 460 -9.00 17.65 5.00
N SER A 461 -9.31 18.83 5.52
CA SER A 461 -8.41 19.99 5.45
C SER A 461 -7.12 19.76 6.22
N VAL A 462 -7.18 19.38 7.50
CA VAL A 462 -5.96 19.17 8.31
C VAL A 462 -5.10 18.03 7.76
N THR A 463 -5.73 17.00 7.19
CA THR A 463 -4.99 15.90 6.56
C THR A 463 -4.37 16.31 5.22
N ALA A 464 -5.01 17.20 4.46
CA ALA A 464 -4.39 17.80 3.28
C ALA A 464 -3.17 18.65 3.69
N MET A 465 -3.30 19.45 4.75
CA MET A 465 -2.19 20.23 5.31
C MET A 465 -1.01 19.35 5.74
N LEU A 466 -1.28 18.23 6.42
CA LEU A 466 -0.28 17.21 6.75
C LEU A 466 0.43 16.69 5.49
N ASN A 467 -0.34 16.26 4.48
CA ASN A 467 0.25 15.71 3.26
C ASN A 467 1.12 16.73 2.52
N LEU A 468 0.72 18.01 2.52
CA LEU A 468 1.48 19.11 1.94
C LEU A 468 2.75 19.41 2.75
N SER A 469 2.71 19.35 4.09
CA SER A 469 3.86 19.66 4.96
C SER A 469 5.00 18.65 4.83
N ILE A 470 4.71 17.42 4.38
CA ILE A 470 5.74 16.40 4.13
C ILE A 470 6.80 16.90 3.15
N PHE A 471 6.43 17.75 2.18
CA PHE A 471 7.39 18.34 1.24
C PHE A 471 8.06 19.59 1.83
N ASP A 472 9.39 19.59 1.95
CA ASP A 472 10.13 20.64 2.65
C ASP A 472 9.86 22.07 2.15
N LYS A 473 9.77 22.26 0.82
CA LYS A 473 9.50 23.59 0.24
C LYS A 473 8.12 24.14 0.58
N ASN A 474 7.19 23.29 1.01
CA ASN A 474 5.85 23.72 1.41
C ASN A 474 5.77 24.11 2.89
N LYS A 475 6.71 23.66 3.74
CA LYS A 475 6.65 23.93 5.18
C LYS A 475 6.66 25.44 5.48
N GLY A 476 7.47 26.21 4.75
CA GLY A 476 7.47 27.68 4.82
C GLY A 476 6.14 28.27 4.41
N ARG A 477 5.57 27.85 3.27
CA ARG A 477 4.25 28.31 2.81
C ARG A 477 3.12 28.06 3.83
N ILE A 478 3.24 27.01 4.65
CA ILE A 478 2.26 26.72 5.71
C ILE A 478 2.49 27.59 6.94
N ILE A 479 3.74 27.71 7.41
CA ILE A 479 4.08 28.47 8.62
C ILE A 479 3.92 29.98 8.41
N ASP A 480 4.30 30.48 7.22
CA ASP A 480 4.29 31.89 6.89
C ASP A 480 2.88 32.40 6.56
N GLU A 481 1.93 31.50 6.28
CA GLU A 481 0.53 31.86 6.05
C GLU A 481 -0.14 32.34 7.35
N VAL A 482 -0.58 33.60 7.34
CA VAL A 482 -1.08 34.29 8.54
C VAL A 482 -2.24 33.52 9.19
N GLY A 483 -2.07 33.21 10.47
CA GLY A 483 -3.04 32.49 11.31
C GLY A 483 -3.13 30.99 11.05
N CYS A 484 -2.38 30.43 10.09
CA CYS A 484 -2.46 29.01 9.77
C CYS A 484 -1.99 28.12 10.92
N LEU A 485 -0.85 28.45 11.54
CA LEU A 485 -0.32 27.73 12.71
C LEU A 485 -1.33 27.70 13.87
N ALA A 486 -1.91 28.86 14.20
CA ALA A 486 -2.92 28.99 15.25
C ALA A 486 -4.14 28.09 14.99
N LEU A 487 -4.60 28.00 13.74
CA LEU A 487 -5.73 27.14 13.36
C LEU A 487 -5.37 25.64 13.39
N ILE A 488 -4.15 25.25 13.00
CA ILE A 488 -3.68 23.87 13.15
C ILE A 488 -3.65 23.48 14.64
N VAL A 489 -3.16 24.38 15.50
CA VAL A 489 -3.17 24.19 16.96
C VAL A 489 -4.60 24.15 17.51
N GLY A 490 -5.50 24.98 16.96
CA GLY A 490 -6.93 24.93 17.26
C GLY A 490 -7.55 23.56 16.96
N VAL A 491 -7.23 22.95 15.81
CA VAL A 491 -7.67 21.59 15.48
C VAL A 491 -7.06 20.54 16.42
N LEU A 492 -5.80 20.70 16.83
CA LEU A 492 -5.19 19.79 17.82
C LEU A 492 -5.91 19.83 19.18
N ARG A 493 -6.29 21.04 19.63
CA ARG A 493 -6.99 21.28 20.91
C ARG A 493 -8.45 20.84 20.87
N PHE A 494 -9.18 21.26 19.84
CA PHE A 494 -10.65 21.25 19.80
C PHE A 494 -11.22 20.56 18.55
N GLY A 495 -10.41 19.80 17.81
CA GLY A 495 -10.85 19.10 16.61
C GLY A 495 -11.99 18.12 16.88
N HIS A 496 -12.94 18.05 15.94
CA HIS A 496 -14.18 17.27 16.09
C HIS A 496 -13.96 15.75 16.15
N THR A 497 -12.87 15.26 15.56
CA THR A 497 -12.52 13.84 15.52
C THR A 497 -11.12 13.61 16.09
N THR A 498 -10.90 12.43 16.66
CA THR A 498 -9.56 12.00 17.09
C THR A 498 -8.58 12.00 15.91
N GLU A 499 -9.03 11.57 14.73
CA GLU A 499 -8.20 11.59 13.51
C GLU A 499 -7.78 13.02 13.12
N ALA A 500 -8.67 14.01 13.21
CA ALA A 500 -8.31 15.40 12.95
C ALA A 500 -7.25 15.92 13.93
N ARG A 501 -7.39 15.62 15.22
CA ARG A 501 -6.41 15.99 16.26
C ARG A 501 -5.06 15.32 16.04
N GLU A 502 -5.05 14.04 15.69
CA GLU A 502 -3.82 13.30 15.37
C GLU A 502 -3.13 13.82 14.11
N ASN A 503 -3.89 14.11 13.05
CA ASN A 503 -3.35 14.70 11.82
C ASN A 503 -2.81 16.13 12.07
N ALA A 504 -3.40 16.89 12.98
CA ALA A 504 -2.85 18.17 13.43
C ALA A 504 -1.50 17.99 14.15
N ALA A 505 -1.41 17.02 15.07
CA ALA A 505 -0.15 16.70 15.74
C ALA A 505 0.94 16.24 14.75
N ALA A 506 0.58 15.39 13.78
CA ALA A 506 1.47 14.95 12.72
C ALA A 506 1.95 16.12 11.83
N THR A 507 1.08 17.11 11.59
CA THR A 507 1.43 18.33 10.86
C THR A 507 2.47 19.14 11.64
N LEU A 508 2.26 19.35 12.94
CA LEU A 508 3.23 20.04 13.81
C LEU A 508 4.55 19.27 13.94
N PHE A 509 4.50 17.94 14.04
CA PHE A 509 5.67 17.09 13.97
C PHE A 509 6.46 17.35 12.68
N SER A 510 5.79 17.31 11.52
CA SER A 510 6.40 17.57 10.22
C SER A 510 7.04 18.96 10.14
N LEU A 511 6.34 20.00 10.59
CA LEU A 511 6.85 21.38 10.59
C LEU A 511 8.02 21.57 11.57
N SER A 512 7.99 20.92 12.74
CA SER A 512 9.04 21.00 13.76
C SER A 512 10.39 20.40 13.34
N ALA A 513 10.45 19.69 12.20
CA ALA A 513 11.70 19.24 11.60
C ALA A 513 12.61 20.41 11.20
N VAL A 514 12.03 21.57 10.87
CA VAL A 514 12.77 22.79 10.55
C VAL A 514 13.10 23.55 11.82
N HIS A 515 14.37 23.92 12.00
CA HIS A 515 14.87 24.51 13.24
C HIS A 515 14.12 25.80 13.64
N ASP A 516 13.88 26.69 12.68
CA ASP A 516 13.29 28.01 12.94
C ASP A 516 11.81 27.95 13.32
N TYR A 517 11.11 26.90 12.89
CA TYR A 517 9.69 26.71 13.19
C TYR A 517 9.47 26.17 14.61
N LYS A 518 10.46 25.52 15.22
CA LYS A 518 10.36 24.97 16.58
C LYS A 518 10.01 26.04 17.62
N ARG A 519 10.63 27.21 17.50
CA ARG A 519 10.36 28.34 18.40
C ARG A 519 8.95 28.89 18.18
N GLN A 520 8.50 28.98 16.93
CA GLN A 520 7.17 29.48 16.59
C GLN A 520 6.07 28.53 17.09
N ILE A 521 6.21 27.24 16.82
CA ILE A 521 5.28 26.19 17.27
C ILE A 521 5.18 26.17 18.79
N ALA A 522 6.31 26.21 19.51
CA ALA A 522 6.29 26.22 20.97
C ALA A 522 5.72 27.53 21.56
N LYS A 523 5.77 28.65 20.81
CA LYS A 523 5.21 29.94 21.21
C LYS A 523 3.69 30.02 21.05
N GLU A 524 3.14 29.29 20.09
CA GLU A 524 1.71 29.25 19.82
C GLU A 524 0.91 28.75 21.03
N ASP A 525 -0.19 29.42 21.35
CA ASP A 525 -0.92 29.18 22.60
C ASP A 525 -1.60 27.80 22.63
N GLY A 526 -1.34 27.05 23.70
CA GLY A 526 -1.85 25.69 23.90
C GLY A 526 -1.27 24.63 22.95
N ALA A 527 -0.29 24.95 22.09
CA ALA A 527 0.31 23.96 21.19
C ALA A 527 1.01 22.83 21.96
N VAL A 528 1.87 23.20 22.92
CA VAL A 528 2.63 22.23 23.72
C VAL A 528 1.72 21.48 24.69
N GLU A 529 0.76 22.18 25.31
CA GLU A 529 -0.24 21.58 26.20
C GLU A 529 -1.08 20.51 25.47
N ALA A 530 -1.53 20.81 24.25
CA ALA A 530 -2.34 19.88 23.47
C ALA A 530 -1.55 18.67 22.98
N LEU A 531 -0.27 18.85 22.61
CA LEU A 531 0.64 17.74 22.33
C LEU A 531 0.86 16.87 23.57
N ALA A 532 1.06 17.47 24.75
CA ALA A 532 1.20 16.74 26.00
C ALA A 532 -0.08 15.97 26.37
N GLY A 533 -1.25 16.57 26.15
CA GLY A 533 -2.55 15.91 26.30
C GLY A 533 -2.69 14.69 25.38
N LEU A 534 -2.38 14.86 24.09
CA LEU A 534 -2.43 13.77 23.11
C LEU A 534 -1.43 12.65 23.42
N LEU A 535 -0.26 12.96 23.99
CA LEU A 535 0.70 11.95 24.46
C LEU A 535 0.14 11.09 25.60
N ARG A 536 -0.68 11.66 26.49
CA ARG A 536 -1.29 10.91 27.60
C ARG A 536 -2.46 10.05 27.13
N GLU A 537 -3.36 10.61 26.35
CA GLU A 537 -4.70 10.06 26.09
C GLU A 537 -4.94 9.62 24.64
N GLY A 538 -4.04 9.93 23.71
CA GLY A 538 -4.21 9.64 22.28
C GLY A 538 -4.08 8.16 21.92
N SER A 539 -4.41 7.82 20.67
CA SER A 539 -4.14 6.48 20.13
C SER A 539 -2.63 6.21 20.05
N PRO A 540 -2.18 4.97 19.83
CA PRO A 540 -0.75 4.68 19.63
C PRO A 540 -0.10 5.56 18.54
N ARG A 541 -0.84 5.86 17.46
CA ARG A 541 -0.37 6.78 16.41
C ARG A 541 -0.28 8.21 16.92
N GLY A 542 -1.35 8.71 17.55
CA GLY A 542 -1.39 10.06 18.11
C GLY A 542 -0.29 10.30 19.14
N LYS A 543 -0.02 9.33 20.01
CA LYS A 543 1.07 9.37 20.99
C LYS A 543 2.44 9.44 20.32
N LYS A 544 2.66 8.67 19.25
CA LYS A 544 3.92 8.66 18.49
C LYS A 544 4.18 10.00 17.80
N ASP A 545 3.18 10.56 17.14
CA ASP A 545 3.26 11.87 16.50
C ASP A 545 3.50 12.98 17.54
N ALA A 546 2.77 12.93 18.67
CA ALA A 546 2.92 13.89 19.77
C ALA A 546 4.31 13.85 20.43
N VAL A 547 4.82 12.66 20.80
CA VAL A 547 6.12 12.55 21.45
C VAL A 547 7.25 13.00 20.53
N THR A 548 7.12 12.74 19.23
CA THR A 548 8.15 13.10 18.25
C THR A 548 8.14 14.61 17.98
N ALA A 549 6.96 15.23 17.93
CA ALA A 549 6.85 16.69 17.93
C ALA A 549 7.51 17.31 19.18
N LEU A 550 7.17 16.82 20.38
CA LEU A 550 7.76 17.31 21.64
C LEU A 550 9.28 17.09 21.69
N PHE A 551 9.77 15.95 21.20
CA PHE A 551 11.20 15.68 21.05
C PHE A 551 11.86 16.73 20.14
N ASN A 552 11.31 16.99 18.96
CA ASN A 552 11.83 18.01 18.05
C ASN A 552 11.84 19.39 18.67
N LEU A 553 10.76 19.79 19.36
CA LEU A 553 10.68 21.08 20.05
C LEU A 553 11.74 21.21 21.16
N SER A 554 12.05 20.12 21.87
CA SER A 554 13.05 20.11 22.95
C SER A 554 14.50 20.31 22.47
N THR A 555 14.75 20.14 21.16
CA THR A 555 16.08 20.40 20.59
C THR A 555 16.42 21.89 20.55
N HIS A 556 15.42 22.78 20.63
CA HIS A 556 15.63 24.22 20.70
C HIS A 556 15.57 24.66 22.17
N THR A 557 16.66 25.20 22.70
CA THR A 557 16.83 25.48 24.14
C THR A 557 15.75 26.40 24.71
N ASP A 558 15.39 27.45 23.98
CA ASP A 558 14.44 28.47 24.43
C ASP A 558 13.01 27.93 24.68
N ASN A 559 12.71 26.71 24.20
CA ASN A 559 11.41 26.09 24.39
C ASN A 559 11.25 25.44 25.78
N CYS A 560 12.35 25.23 26.53
CA CYS A 560 12.34 24.45 27.76
C CYS A 560 11.36 24.99 28.82
N ALA A 561 11.39 26.30 29.10
CA ALA A 561 10.50 26.92 30.07
C ALA A 561 9.02 26.68 29.71
N ARG A 562 8.65 26.91 28.45
CA ARG A 562 7.28 26.70 27.94
C ARG A 562 6.86 25.23 28.00
N MET A 563 7.78 24.31 27.70
CA MET A 563 7.50 22.87 27.83
C MET A 563 7.20 22.46 29.27
N ILE A 564 7.86 23.09 30.25
CA ILE A 564 7.59 22.86 31.67
C ILE A 564 6.23 23.45 32.05
N GLU A 565 5.98 24.73 31.73
CA GLU A 565 4.73 25.44 32.04
C GLU A 565 3.50 24.75 31.45
N SER A 566 3.64 24.14 30.26
CA SER A 566 2.56 23.44 29.56
C SER A 566 2.38 21.97 29.98
N GLY A 567 3.08 21.51 31.03
CA GLY A 567 2.97 20.14 31.54
C GLY A 567 3.56 19.05 30.64
N ALA A 568 4.41 19.40 29.67
CA ALA A 568 5.02 18.42 28.77
C ALA A 568 6.00 17.50 29.50
N VAL A 569 6.69 17.99 30.55
CA VAL A 569 7.60 17.18 31.37
C VAL A 569 6.86 16.01 32.02
N THR A 570 5.73 16.27 32.69
CA THR A 570 4.89 15.25 33.31
C THR A 570 4.39 14.22 32.29
N ALA A 571 3.96 14.68 31.11
CA ALA A 571 3.52 13.79 30.03
C ALA A 571 4.65 12.91 29.48
N LEU A 572 5.85 13.47 29.30
CA LEU A 572 7.04 12.73 28.84
C LEU A 572 7.50 11.70 29.88
N VAL A 573 7.45 12.02 31.17
CA VAL A 573 7.76 11.06 32.25
C VAL A 573 6.76 9.91 32.25
N GLY A 574 5.45 10.19 32.11
CA GLY A 574 4.44 9.14 31.96
C GLY A 574 4.64 8.26 30.72
N ALA A 575 5.12 8.84 29.62
CA ALA A 575 5.39 8.12 28.38
C ALA A 575 6.59 7.15 28.45
N LEU A 576 7.48 7.26 29.46
CA LEU A 576 8.57 6.30 29.68
C LEU A 576 8.07 4.87 29.95
N GLY A 577 6.84 4.73 30.47
CA GLY A 577 6.20 3.44 30.71
C GLY A 577 5.37 2.92 29.51
N SER A 578 5.29 3.66 28.41
CA SER A 578 4.48 3.31 27.24
C SER A 578 5.33 2.75 26.11
N GLU A 579 5.07 1.49 25.74
CA GLU A 579 5.76 0.83 24.62
C GLU A 579 5.55 1.60 23.31
N GLY A 580 6.61 1.78 22.52
CA GLY A 580 6.60 2.47 21.23
C GLY A 580 6.81 4.00 21.27
N VAL A 581 6.78 4.64 22.45
CA VAL A 581 7.05 6.09 22.61
C VAL A 581 8.09 6.42 23.69
N ALA A 582 8.48 5.44 24.49
CA ALA A 582 9.38 5.63 25.61
C ALA A 582 10.79 6.11 25.20
N GLU A 583 11.27 5.75 24.00
CA GLU A 583 12.61 6.13 23.54
C GLU A 583 12.70 7.61 23.16
N GLU A 584 11.71 8.10 22.42
CA GLU A 584 11.54 9.51 22.07
C GLU A 584 11.31 10.34 23.33
N ALA A 585 10.52 9.82 24.28
CA ALA A 585 10.29 10.47 25.56
C ALA A 585 11.60 10.61 26.36
N ALA A 586 12.37 9.53 26.50
CA ALA A 586 13.69 9.56 27.13
C ALA A 586 14.66 10.51 26.40
N GLY A 587 14.59 10.54 25.07
CA GLY A 587 15.37 11.47 24.25
C GLY A 587 15.03 12.94 24.53
N ALA A 588 13.74 13.27 24.66
CA ALA A 588 13.28 14.63 24.92
C ALA A 588 13.69 15.07 26.33
N LEU A 589 13.49 14.19 27.33
CA LEU A 589 13.92 14.43 28.70
C LEU A 589 15.44 14.65 28.77
N ALA A 590 16.25 13.86 28.06
CA ALA A 590 17.71 14.02 28.00
C ALA A 590 18.19 15.35 27.37
N LEU A 591 17.32 16.04 26.63
CA LEU A 591 17.57 17.39 26.12
C LEU A 591 17.10 18.46 27.12
N ILE A 592 15.92 18.28 27.71
CA ILE A 592 15.34 19.19 28.71
C ILE A 592 16.25 19.32 29.94
N VAL A 593 16.75 18.20 30.49
CA VAL A 593 17.58 18.21 31.71
C VAL A 593 18.97 18.84 31.52
N ARG A 594 19.37 19.19 30.29
CA ARG A 594 20.62 19.94 30.07
C ARG A 594 20.54 21.37 30.59
N GLN A 595 19.33 21.88 30.76
CA GLN A 595 19.09 23.20 31.34
C GLN A 595 18.74 23.04 32.81
N GLN A 596 19.19 23.99 33.62
CA GLN A 596 18.98 23.96 35.07
C GLN A 596 17.49 23.88 35.43
N VAL A 597 16.65 24.70 34.80
CA VAL A 597 15.20 24.73 35.04
C VAL A 597 14.53 23.41 34.63
N GLY A 598 14.99 22.81 33.53
CA GLY A 598 14.52 21.49 33.06
C GLY A 598 14.96 20.35 33.98
N ALA A 599 16.21 20.39 34.46
CA ALA A 599 16.73 19.39 35.40
C ALA A 599 15.95 19.42 36.73
N THR A 600 15.63 20.61 37.25
CA THR A 600 14.80 20.74 38.45
C THR A 600 13.37 20.26 38.22
N ALA A 601 12.76 20.58 37.08
CA ALA A 601 11.40 20.15 36.77
C ALA A 601 11.29 18.62 36.63
N VAL A 602 12.17 18.00 35.84
CA VAL A 602 12.22 16.53 35.70
C VAL A 602 12.64 15.87 37.01
N GLY A 603 13.52 16.52 37.79
CA GLY A 603 13.92 16.06 39.10
C GLY A 603 12.75 15.99 40.09
N ASN A 604 11.77 16.89 40.00
CA ASN A 604 10.59 16.90 40.87
C ASN A 604 9.55 15.83 40.52
N GLU A 605 9.62 15.25 39.31
CA GLU A 605 8.74 14.15 38.90
C GLU A 605 9.17 12.83 39.55
N GLU A 606 8.31 12.25 40.38
CA GLU A 606 8.61 11.05 41.18
C GLU A 606 9.00 9.85 40.31
N MET A 607 8.28 9.66 39.20
CA MET A 607 8.45 8.53 38.29
C MET A 607 9.59 8.69 37.28
N ALA A 608 10.23 9.87 37.21
CA ALA A 608 11.25 10.16 36.20
C ALA A 608 12.46 9.23 36.32
N VAL A 609 13.01 9.10 37.53
CA VAL A 609 14.19 8.25 37.79
C VAL A 609 13.85 6.78 37.53
N ALA A 610 12.70 6.30 38.04
CA ALA A 610 12.28 4.91 37.85
C ALA A 610 12.10 4.56 36.36
N GLY A 611 11.44 5.43 35.59
CA GLY A 611 11.26 5.26 34.15
C GLY A 611 12.59 5.27 33.38
N LEU A 612 13.51 6.18 33.69
CA LEU A 612 14.82 6.23 33.05
C LEU A 612 15.68 4.99 33.38
N ILE A 613 15.61 4.48 34.62
CA ILE A 613 16.27 3.23 35.01
C ILE A 613 15.67 2.03 34.27
N ALA A 614 14.35 1.99 34.08
CA ALA A 614 13.72 0.96 33.25
C ALA A 614 14.22 1.04 31.79
N MET A 615 14.32 2.24 31.21
CA MET A 615 14.88 2.43 29.86
C MET A 615 16.34 1.99 29.74
N MET A 616 17.15 2.12 30.80
CA MET A 616 18.51 1.55 30.84
C MET A 616 18.52 0.02 30.79
N ARG A 617 17.49 -0.65 31.31
CA ARG A 617 17.37 -2.12 31.32
C ARG A 617 16.94 -2.64 29.94
N CYS A 618 15.79 -2.17 29.45
CA CYS A 618 15.09 -2.76 28.31
C CYS A 618 15.12 -1.95 26.99
N GLY A 619 15.63 -0.71 26.98
CA GLY A 619 15.63 0.12 25.78
C GLY A 619 16.62 -0.31 24.69
N THR A 620 16.48 0.24 23.48
CA THR A 620 17.50 0.10 22.42
C THR A 620 18.82 0.76 22.84
N PRO A 621 19.94 0.54 22.11
CA PRO A 621 21.19 1.23 22.39
C PRO A 621 21.04 2.76 22.48
N ARG A 622 20.13 3.36 21.68
CA ARG A 622 19.83 4.79 21.71
C ARG A 622 18.98 5.17 22.93
N GLY A 623 17.96 4.39 23.25
CA GLY A 623 17.14 4.58 24.46
C GLY A 623 18.00 4.54 25.74
N LYS A 624 18.88 3.54 25.84
CA LYS A 624 19.84 3.40 26.95
C LYS A 624 20.80 4.59 27.04
N GLU A 625 21.34 5.05 25.90
CA GLU A 625 22.20 6.23 25.86
C GLU A 625 21.49 7.49 26.37
N ASN A 626 20.26 7.72 25.90
CA ASN A 626 19.45 8.87 26.31
C ASN A 626 19.13 8.80 27.81
N ALA A 627 18.77 7.63 28.33
CA ALA A 627 18.44 7.45 29.73
C ALA A 627 19.63 7.75 30.66
N VAL A 628 20.81 7.22 30.36
CA VAL A 628 22.04 7.48 31.14
C VAL A 628 22.44 8.96 31.05
N ALA A 629 22.28 9.57 29.88
CA ALA A 629 22.55 10.99 29.72
C ALA A 629 21.61 11.84 30.57
N ALA A 630 20.31 11.51 30.60
CA ALA A 630 19.33 12.21 31.42
C ALA A 630 19.66 12.09 32.92
N LEU A 631 19.93 10.87 33.41
CA LEU A 631 20.30 10.62 34.80
C LEU A 631 21.57 11.35 35.22
N LEU A 632 22.58 11.41 34.34
CA LEU A 632 23.81 12.16 34.62
C LEU A 632 23.56 13.66 34.79
N GLU A 633 22.78 14.27 33.90
CA GLU A 633 22.49 15.70 34.03
C GLU A 633 21.53 15.98 35.20
N LEU A 634 20.63 15.06 35.56
CA LEU A 634 19.84 15.15 36.79
C LEU A 634 20.73 15.18 38.04
N CYS A 635 21.79 14.37 38.11
CA CYS A 635 22.71 14.44 39.24
C CYS A 635 23.50 15.77 39.33
N ARG A 636 23.62 16.50 38.21
CA ARG A 636 24.38 17.76 38.12
C ARG A 636 23.50 18.98 38.39
N GLY A 637 22.26 18.97 37.91
CA GLY A 637 21.36 20.12 37.94
C GLY A 637 20.01 19.87 38.60
N GLY A 638 19.64 18.63 38.93
CA GLY A 638 18.32 18.30 39.50
C GLY A 638 18.16 18.59 41.00
N GLY A 639 19.24 18.99 41.67
CA GLY A 639 19.26 19.22 43.12
C GLY A 639 19.52 17.94 43.93
N ALA A 640 19.78 18.11 45.23
CA ALA A 640 20.23 17.02 46.12
C ALA A 640 19.23 15.84 46.18
N ALA A 641 17.93 16.12 46.26
CA ALA A 641 16.89 15.08 46.34
C ALA A 641 16.79 14.25 45.05
N ALA A 642 16.98 14.86 43.88
CA ALA A 642 16.99 14.13 42.60
C ALA A 642 18.25 13.26 42.48
N THR A 643 19.42 13.81 42.84
CA THR A 643 20.68 13.05 42.89
C THR A 643 20.55 11.86 43.83
N GLU A 644 20.02 12.05 45.04
CA GLU A 644 19.81 10.99 46.01
C GLU A 644 18.91 9.87 45.46
N ARG A 645 17.79 10.22 44.79
CA ARG A 645 16.92 9.23 44.13
C ARG A 645 17.62 8.46 43.03
N VAL A 646 18.46 9.11 42.22
CA VAL A 646 19.26 8.42 41.20
C VAL A 646 20.23 7.45 41.86
N LEU A 647 20.97 7.89 42.88
CA LEU A 647 21.97 7.07 43.56
C LEU A 647 21.36 5.89 44.33
N LYS A 648 20.17 6.06 44.93
CA LYS A 648 19.44 4.98 45.61
C LYS A 648 18.66 4.09 44.66
N ALA A 649 18.67 4.35 43.35
CA ALA A 649 17.90 3.58 42.40
C ALA A 649 18.41 2.12 42.32
N PRO A 650 17.52 1.13 42.48
CA PRO A 650 17.92 -0.27 42.47
C PRO A 650 18.57 -0.63 41.12
N SER A 651 19.60 -1.47 41.15
CA SER A 651 20.38 -1.94 39.98
C SER A 651 21.14 -0.87 39.19
N LEU A 652 21.22 0.38 39.64
CA LEU A 652 21.98 1.41 38.90
C LEU A 652 23.44 0.99 38.68
N ALA A 653 24.12 0.48 39.72
CA ALA A 653 25.52 0.05 39.64
C ALA A 653 25.74 -1.08 38.61
N SER A 654 24.88 -2.12 38.62
CA SER A 654 24.98 -3.22 37.66
C SER A 654 24.68 -2.76 36.23
N LEU A 655 23.68 -1.89 36.04
CA LEU A 655 23.35 -1.34 34.72
C LEU A 655 24.46 -0.45 34.16
N LEU A 656 25.11 0.35 35.01
CA LEU A 656 26.27 1.14 34.62
C LEU A 656 27.43 0.23 34.17
N GLN A 657 27.72 -0.83 34.91
CA GLN A 657 28.73 -1.82 34.52
C GLN A 657 28.38 -2.46 33.18
N THR A 658 27.15 -2.96 33.00
CA THR A 658 26.71 -3.54 31.73
C THR A 658 26.89 -2.56 30.56
N LEU A 659 26.52 -1.29 30.75
CA LEU A 659 26.65 -0.27 29.72
C LEU A 659 28.09 0.13 29.42
N LEU A 660 29.00 0.04 30.38
CA LEU A 660 30.43 0.25 30.15
C LEU A 660 31.02 -0.80 29.19
N PHE A 661 30.50 -2.03 29.19
CA PHE A 661 30.95 -3.09 28.29
C PHE A 661 30.17 -3.13 26.97
N THR A 662 28.84 -3.00 27.03
CA THR A 662 27.94 -3.26 25.89
C THR A 662 27.36 -2.02 25.23
N GLY A 663 27.47 -0.85 25.86
CA GLY A 663 26.86 0.39 25.39
C GLY A 663 27.58 1.02 24.19
N THR A 664 26.92 1.96 23.52
CA THR A 664 27.54 2.79 22.46
C THR A 664 28.73 3.60 22.99
N LYS A 665 29.60 4.12 22.10
CA LYS A 665 30.72 5.00 22.51
C LYS A 665 30.27 6.18 23.39
N ARG A 666 29.08 6.74 23.14
CA ARG A 666 28.54 7.85 23.94
C ARG A 666 27.87 7.37 25.22
N ALA A 667 27.13 6.25 25.19
CA ALA A 667 26.59 5.62 26.39
C ALA A 667 27.71 5.26 27.39
N ARG A 668 28.81 4.64 26.93
CA ARG A 668 29.97 4.30 27.78
C ARG A 668 30.59 5.53 28.46
N ARG A 669 30.81 6.61 27.72
CA ARG A 669 31.36 7.87 28.28
C ARG A 669 30.43 8.48 29.34
N LYS A 670 29.12 8.46 29.08
CA LYS A 670 28.11 8.98 30.02
C LYS A 670 27.97 8.07 31.24
N ALA A 671 27.98 6.75 31.06
CA ALA A 671 27.97 5.78 32.14
C ALA A 671 29.21 5.90 33.05
N ALA A 672 30.41 6.05 32.47
CA ALA A 672 31.64 6.28 33.23
C ALA A 672 31.58 7.59 34.04
N SER A 673 30.93 8.62 33.49
CA SER A 673 30.75 9.89 34.19
C SER A 673 29.75 9.79 35.33
N LEU A 674 28.64 9.08 35.13
CA LEU A 674 27.64 8.83 36.17
C LEU A 674 28.20 7.90 37.28
N ALA A 675 28.99 6.90 36.92
CA ALA A 675 29.69 6.03 37.87
C ALA A 675 30.66 6.82 38.78
N ARG A 676 31.38 7.82 38.24
CA ARG A 676 32.24 8.70 39.05
C ARG A 676 31.45 9.56 40.03
N VAL A 677 30.27 10.04 39.63
CA VAL A 677 29.36 10.76 40.54
C VAL A 677 28.87 9.82 41.65
N PHE A 678 28.48 8.61 41.28
CA PHE A 678 28.04 7.57 42.20
C PHE A 678 29.11 7.24 43.27
N GLN A 679 30.34 6.96 42.84
CA GLN A 679 31.46 6.67 43.74
C GLN A 679 31.79 7.84 44.68
N ARG A 680 31.83 9.07 44.17
CA ARG A 680 32.11 10.26 45.02
C ARG A 680 31.08 10.43 46.14
N CYS A 681 29.81 10.18 45.85
CA CYS A 681 28.74 10.30 46.83
C CYS A 681 28.75 9.13 47.84
N GLU A 682 29.08 7.90 47.42
CA GLU A 682 29.29 6.78 48.35
C GLU A 682 30.46 7.07 49.31
N HIS A 683 31.60 7.53 48.81
CA HIS A 683 32.75 7.89 49.66
C HIS A 683 32.45 9.07 50.61
N ALA A 684 31.65 10.05 50.18
CA ALA A 684 31.20 11.15 51.05
C ALA A 684 30.23 10.66 52.15
N SER A 685 29.39 9.66 51.88
CA SER A 685 28.48 9.07 52.87
C SER A 685 29.21 8.22 53.92
N VAL A 686 30.34 7.60 53.54
CA VAL A 686 31.19 6.81 54.45
C VAL A 686 32.03 7.70 55.37
N HIS A 687 32.37 8.93 54.95
CA HIS A 687 33.10 9.89 55.79
C HIS A 687 32.21 10.67 56.77
N TYR A 688 30.88 10.66 56.63
CA TYR A 688 29.95 11.41 57.49
C TYR A 688 29.35 10.61 58.65
N SER A 689 29.67 9.32 58.79
CA SER A 689 29.31 8.51 59.97
C SER A 689 30.26 8.72 61.16
N GLY A 690 31.17 9.68 61.09
CA GLY A 690 32.00 10.12 62.22
C GLY A 690 32.25 11.63 62.15
N PHE A 691 31.74 12.36 63.15
CA PHE A 691 31.87 13.80 63.39
C PHE A 691 30.93 14.74 62.62
N GLY A 692 29.90 15.20 63.32
CA GLY A 692 29.09 16.34 62.91
C GLY A 692 29.76 17.66 63.29
N VAL A 693 29.89 18.58 62.31
CA VAL A 693 29.75 20.04 62.43
C VAL A 693 29.40 20.55 61.03
N GLY A 694 28.42 21.45 60.91
CA GLY A 694 28.00 22.03 59.63
C GLY A 694 28.96 23.09 59.11
N TYR A 695 29.08 23.22 57.78
CA TYR A 695 29.52 24.45 57.13
C TYR A 695 28.81 24.65 55.78
N ALA A 696 28.53 25.92 55.52
CA ALA A 696 27.69 26.46 54.46
C ALA A 696 28.26 26.26 53.05
N PHE A 697 27.36 26.10 52.08
CA PHE A 697 27.62 26.34 50.67
C PHE A 697 27.96 27.82 50.45
N ALA A 698 29.19 28.11 50.03
CA ALA A 698 29.55 29.39 49.42
C ALA A 698 30.33 29.09 48.13
N GLY A 699 29.81 29.60 47.00
CA GLY A 699 30.51 29.60 45.73
C GLY A 699 31.36 30.85 45.55
N ASN A 700 32.44 30.76 44.77
CA ASN A 700 32.73 31.64 43.63
C ASN A 700 34.04 31.28 42.90
N SER A 701 33.90 31.17 41.59
CA SER A 701 34.65 31.78 40.48
C SER A 701 36.15 32.13 40.57
N ALA A 702 36.82 31.77 39.46
CA ALA A 702 37.78 32.53 38.64
C ALA A 702 39.30 32.27 38.75
N ALA A 703 39.90 32.10 37.56
CA ALA A 703 41.30 32.37 37.16
C ALA A 703 42.40 31.47 37.78
N ALA A 704 43.51 31.09 37.14
CA ALA A 704 44.06 31.23 35.80
C ALA A 704 45.21 30.20 35.65
N ARG A 705 45.53 29.86 34.40
CA ARG A 705 46.84 29.44 33.83
C ARG A 705 47.98 29.01 34.77
N ASP A 706 48.47 27.78 34.57
CA ASP A 706 49.76 27.53 33.88
C ASP A 706 49.99 26.02 33.71
N SER A 707 50.20 25.60 32.47
CA SER A 707 50.63 24.24 32.11
C SER A 707 51.76 24.36 31.09
N THR A 708 52.97 24.05 31.53
CA THR A 708 54.14 23.90 30.67
C THR A 708 54.47 22.42 30.64
N PHE A 709 54.24 21.75 29.51
CA PHE A 709 55.00 20.55 29.09
C PHE A 709 55.03 20.49 27.55
N PRO A 710 56.15 20.04 26.95
CA PRO A 710 56.46 20.28 25.54
C PRO A 710 56.16 19.08 24.63
N GLY A 711 56.06 19.36 23.33
CA GLY A 711 56.79 18.60 22.31
C GLY A 711 56.03 17.55 21.50
N ASP A 712 55.58 18.00 20.33
CA ASP A 712 55.11 17.30 19.12
C ASP A 712 55.60 15.87 18.82
N VAL A 713 54.66 15.06 18.29
CA VAL A 713 54.91 14.23 17.09
C VAL A 713 53.67 14.28 16.18
N SER A 714 53.86 14.88 15.01
CA SER A 714 52.92 14.88 13.88
C SER A 714 53.18 13.69 12.95
N VAL A 715 52.18 12.85 12.66
CA VAL A 715 52.11 12.10 11.38
C VAL A 715 50.65 11.90 10.92
N SER A 716 50.48 12.07 9.61
CA SER A 716 49.33 12.09 8.72
C SER A 716 48.27 10.98 8.84
N MET A 717 47.00 11.35 8.75
CA MET A 717 45.89 10.43 8.43
C MET A 717 45.58 10.44 6.92
N SER A 718 45.77 9.29 6.28
CA SER A 718 45.21 8.95 4.97
C SER A 718 43.76 8.49 5.14
N ILE A 719 42.87 9.05 4.32
CA ILE A 719 41.46 8.68 4.21
C ILE A 719 41.36 7.60 3.14
N SER A 720 40.83 6.43 3.50
CA SER A 720 40.41 5.40 2.55
C SER A 720 38.94 5.04 2.83
N VAL A 721 38.09 5.41 1.87
CA VAL A 721 36.68 5.04 1.75
C VAL A 721 36.60 3.72 1.00
N PRO A 722 35.88 2.70 1.48
CA PRO A 722 35.45 1.59 0.63
C PRO A 722 34.05 1.91 0.10
N VAL A 723 34.00 2.10 -1.21
CA VAL A 723 32.82 1.86 -2.05
C VAL A 723 32.71 0.35 -2.23
N LEU A 724 31.57 -0.23 -1.86
CA LEU A 724 30.75 -1.13 -2.67
C LEU A 724 29.43 -1.40 -1.92
#